data_AF-A0A8B5XWH7-F1
#
_entry.id   AF-A0A8B5XWH7-F1
#
_cell.length_a   1.000
_cell.length_b   1.000
_cell.length_c   1.000
_cell.angle_alpha   90.00
_cell.angle_beta   90.00
_cell.angle_gamma   90.00
#
_symmetry.space_group_name_H-M   'P 1'
#
loop_
_entity.id
_entity.type
_entity.pdbx_description
1 polymer ?
#
loop_
_entity_poly.entity_id
_entity_poly.type
_entity_poly.pdbx_seq_one_letter_code
_entity_poly.pdbx_strand_id
1 'polypeptide(L)'
;MKQETVYGRLENGNPVLLDGYCLFNGTKSISKKRKFNIKYFVYSQETNNTVTLSEYEPMTILQTITLKKGHVNKEGKFENERIIFFVDTNCKLSFVKTHQKNLQLDKTLDKIEKSPFFKSLVFLLFFRFLFVGVMRFRNYSFQEANLSFGYDKSINFKVHFLFPVKIREKFALKTGKISVLIHTYWSFVPMKEIYQHYVNTSEINTPIFIQLSHSDHNYWYNFKSDSKHKYDKNHYLYNTRSYRLAQMNSELFIRKSITGQYVIVLTSMMSKSIIIKERFAYLISLFSPNKKKYDVYFEKFSAGASESAFELFKYAFKMGDSCVYILERGHPEYQNLKQQYGRALVGKNSFLAFYYIFLARSFQSSDLVGHIQRRLYDNDYLIKKKVLSTDKKIMLQHGPCMATNIFERGYFNRKVPIAPDYMLVNSNFEKNLFLNNTGYTEKELMVTGLPNIDLYVKEQQSEKNQITFMLTWRPWDLTGSIEVGSYLDRYFSFLELIRKEKFYKDKKINVILHPKSRIILQEQFPDIYDKYEKSFFIGDIKDALLSSKVVISDYSSITFYAFAGGSNVIFYWEDKALAEVEYGAPNILQKEIAFGSIVEKFKDLHSEIVYSYNNPQSLFHTAQFSKLMECTSGHNTENTYDYIQNIILENQHNPLEEESEFTISEKQSSAS
;
A
#
# COMPACT_ATOMS: atom_id res chain seq x y z
N MET A 1 25.15 -40.21 32.24
CA MET A 1 24.99 -38.81 31.79
C MET A 1 25.57 -38.70 30.39
N LYS A 2 24.75 -38.70 29.33
CA LYS A 2 25.24 -38.42 27.96
C LYS A 2 25.64 -36.94 27.93
N GLN A 3 26.87 -36.62 27.52
CA GLN A 3 27.26 -35.24 27.22
C GLN A 3 26.23 -34.66 26.25
N GLU A 4 25.61 -33.53 26.61
CA GLU A 4 24.76 -32.78 25.69
C GLU A 4 25.61 -32.43 24.46
N THR A 5 25.31 -33.09 23.34
CA THR A 5 26.04 -32.88 22.10
C THR A 5 25.68 -31.49 21.59
N VAL A 6 26.68 -30.61 21.50
CA VAL A 6 26.53 -29.23 21.05
C VAL A 6 26.76 -29.17 19.54
N TYR A 7 25.83 -28.58 18.79
CA TYR A 7 25.87 -28.51 17.33
C TYR A 7 26.25 -27.11 16.79
N GLY A 8 26.03 -26.07 17.59
CA GLY A 8 26.46 -24.72 17.27
C GLY A 8 26.86 -23.93 18.51
N ARG A 9 27.59 -22.83 18.31
CA ARG A 9 28.02 -21.91 19.36
C ARG A 9 27.99 -20.46 18.88
N LEU A 10 28.17 -19.53 19.82
CA LEU A 10 28.41 -18.13 19.50
C LEU A 10 29.93 -17.88 19.46
N GLU A 11 30.43 -17.45 18.31
CA GLU A 11 31.80 -16.93 18.16
C GLU A 11 31.71 -15.44 17.89
N ASN A 12 32.33 -14.63 18.77
CA ASN A 12 32.29 -13.16 18.69
C ASN A 12 30.85 -12.61 18.53
N GLY A 13 29.87 -13.23 19.20
CA GLY A 13 28.47 -12.86 19.15
C GLY A 13 27.73 -13.24 17.86
N ASN A 14 28.35 -14.03 16.97
CA ASN A 14 27.72 -14.58 15.78
C ASN A 14 27.52 -16.10 15.91
N PRO A 15 26.38 -16.65 15.47
CA PRO A 15 26.13 -18.07 15.56
C PRO A 15 26.83 -18.84 14.45
N VAL A 16 27.55 -19.89 14.84
CA VAL A 16 28.30 -20.78 13.95
C VAL A 16 28.06 -22.23 14.31
N LEU A 17 28.20 -23.12 13.33
CA LEU A 17 28.24 -24.57 13.55
C LEU A 17 29.57 -24.96 14.21
N LEU A 18 29.54 -26.00 15.06
CA LEU A 18 30.74 -26.55 15.68
C LEU A 18 31.64 -27.23 14.64
N ASP A 19 32.91 -27.45 14.98
CA ASP A 19 33.85 -28.20 14.16
C ASP A 19 33.33 -29.60 13.83
N GLY A 20 33.53 -30.04 12.58
CA GLY A 20 32.94 -31.27 12.05
C GLY A 20 31.59 -31.07 11.36
N TYR A 21 30.93 -29.92 11.55
CA TYR A 21 29.66 -29.60 10.90
C TYR A 21 29.76 -28.42 9.93
N CYS A 22 28.99 -28.46 8.86
CA CYS A 22 28.88 -27.39 7.87
C CYS A 22 27.47 -27.30 7.29
N LEU A 23 27.26 -26.25 6.50
CA LEU A 23 26.09 -26.05 5.67
C LEU A 23 26.33 -26.67 4.29
N PHE A 24 25.29 -26.74 3.47
CA PHE A 24 25.38 -27.30 2.11
C PHE A 24 26.53 -26.71 1.25
N ASN A 25 26.91 -25.45 1.48
CA ASN A 25 28.01 -24.77 0.78
C ASN A 25 29.36 -24.87 1.51
N GLY A 26 29.53 -25.80 2.46
CA GLY A 26 30.75 -25.98 3.25
C GLY A 26 30.97 -24.96 4.38
N THR A 27 30.17 -23.89 4.46
CA THR A 27 30.36 -22.84 5.48
C THR A 27 29.83 -23.25 6.86
N LYS A 28 30.48 -22.76 7.92
CA LYS A 28 30.01 -22.93 9.31
C LYS A 28 29.08 -21.81 9.79
N SER A 29 29.12 -20.65 9.13
CA SER A 29 28.41 -19.46 9.60
C SER A 29 26.89 -19.61 9.42
N ILE A 30 26.15 -19.50 10.52
CA ILE A 30 24.70 -19.40 10.50
C ILE A 30 24.35 -17.94 10.21
N SER A 31 24.55 -17.54 8.95
CA SER A 31 24.49 -16.15 8.48
C SER A 31 23.23 -15.40 8.90
N LYS A 32 23.39 -14.10 9.21
CA LYS A 32 22.28 -13.16 9.44
C LYS A 32 21.27 -13.10 8.28
N LYS A 33 21.72 -13.37 7.05
CA LYS A 33 20.86 -13.32 5.83
C LYS A 33 19.91 -14.52 5.72
N ARG A 34 20.01 -15.55 6.58
CA ARG A 34 19.07 -16.68 6.59
C ARG A 34 17.69 -16.22 7.04
N LYS A 35 16.67 -16.69 6.33
CA LYS A 35 15.27 -16.37 6.61
C LYS A 35 14.78 -17.08 7.86
N PHE A 36 13.92 -16.39 8.60
CA PHE A 36 13.19 -16.93 9.74
C PHE A 36 12.17 -18.00 9.32
N ASN A 37 11.92 -18.94 10.23
CA ASN A 37 10.93 -20.02 10.09
C ASN A 37 11.11 -20.83 8.80
N ILE A 38 12.37 -21.11 8.43
CA ILE A 38 12.74 -22.01 7.34
C ILE A 38 13.72 -23.05 7.88
N LYS A 39 13.46 -24.34 7.60
CA LYS A 39 14.38 -25.42 7.93
C LYS A 39 15.64 -25.37 7.07
N TYR A 40 16.79 -25.56 7.71
CA TYR A 40 18.09 -25.77 7.08
C TYR A 40 18.70 -27.08 7.58
N PHE A 41 19.34 -27.82 6.67
CA PHE A 41 20.07 -29.05 7.01
C PHE A 41 21.48 -28.75 7.51
N VAL A 42 21.98 -29.59 8.42
CA VAL A 42 23.38 -29.64 8.83
C VAL A 42 24.06 -30.83 8.16
N TYR A 43 25.29 -30.60 7.68
CA TYR A 43 26.11 -31.57 6.96
C TYR A 43 27.36 -31.89 7.78
N SER A 44 27.87 -33.10 7.64
CA SER A 44 29.19 -33.48 8.16
C SER A 44 30.26 -32.94 7.21
N GLN A 45 31.30 -32.29 7.76
CA GLN A 45 32.43 -31.79 6.97
C GLN A 45 33.27 -32.91 6.36
N GLU A 46 33.30 -34.08 7.01
CA GLU A 46 34.07 -35.24 6.57
C GLU A 46 33.40 -35.92 5.38
N THR A 47 32.09 -36.14 5.46
CA THR A 47 31.35 -36.95 4.46
C THR A 47 30.60 -36.11 3.44
N ASN A 48 30.45 -34.80 3.67
CA ASN A 48 29.57 -33.88 2.92
C ASN A 48 28.10 -34.33 2.83
N ASN A 49 27.68 -35.28 3.67
CA ASN A 49 26.31 -35.77 3.74
C ASN A 49 25.54 -35.13 4.89
N THR A 50 24.21 -35.13 4.80
CA THR A 50 23.36 -34.69 5.92
C THR A 50 23.54 -35.60 7.12
N VAL A 51 23.75 -35.01 8.30
CA VAL A 51 23.92 -35.77 9.55
C VAL A 51 22.59 -36.44 9.90
N THR A 52 22.63 -37.76 10.12
CA THR A 52 21.47 -38.57 10.49
C THR A 52 21.62 -39.00 11.94
N LEU A 53 20.57 -38.79 12.74
CA LEU A 53 20.49 -38.98 14.17
C LEU A 53 19.34 -39.94 14.49
N SER A 54 19.50 -41.20 14.09
CA SER A 54 18.47 -42.25 14.24
C SER A 54 18.24 -42.68 15.68
N GLU A 55 19.14 -42.30 16.59
CA GLU A 55 19.10 -42.58 18.02
C GLU A 55 18.19 -41.63 18.82
N TYR A 56 17.65 -40.60 18.18
CA TYR A 56 16.72 -39.64 18.76
C TYR A 56 15.35 -39.74 18.07
N GLU A 57 14.28 -39.51 18.84
CA GLU A 57 12.93 -39.42 18.29
C GLU A 57 12.80 -38.21 17.33
N PRO A 58 12.06 -38.35 16.21
CA PRO A 58 11.78 -37.22 15.33
C PRO A 58 11.16 -36.04 16.09
N MET A 59 11.46 -34.81 15.65
CA MET A 59 11.06 -33.55 16.29
C MET A 59 11.72 -33.25 17.64
N THR A 60 12.63 -34.10 18.14
CA THR A 60 13.39 -33.81 19.37
C THR A 60 14.25 -32.56 19.20
N ILE A 61 14.07 -31.58 20.08
CA ILE A 61 14.93 -30.39 20.15
C ILE A 61 16.23 -30.79 20.85
N LEU A 62 17.35 -30.54 20.19
CA LEU A 62 18.68 -30.94 20.65
C LEU A 62 19.45 -29.78 21.29
N GLN A 63 19.30 -28.58 20.74
CA GLN A 63 20.00 -27.40 21.23
C GLN A 63 19.24 -26.13 20.85
N THR A 64 19.19 -25.14 21.74
CA THR A 64 18.70 -23.79 21.40
C THR A 64 19.73 -22.73 21.77
N ILE A 65 20.11 -21.90 20.79
CA ILE A 65 20.96 -20.72 20.97
C ILE A 65 20.07 -19.49 20.94
N THR A 66 20.16 -18.63 21.96
CA THR A 66 19.41 -17.37 22.03
C THR A 66 20.35 -16.19 21.85
N LEU A 67 20.04 -15.32 20.89
CA LEU A 67 20.79 -14.10 20.61
C LEU A 67 20.08 -12.91 21.24
N LYS A 68 20.81 -12.09 22.03
CA LYS A 68 20.31 -10.84 22.61
C LYS A 68 20.04 -9.71 21.59
N LYS A 69 20.13 -10.01 20.29
CA LYS A 69 19.75 -9.09 19.20
C LYS A 69 18.31 -9.39 18.85
N GLY A 70 17.39 -8.60 19.39
CA GLY A 70 15.96 -8.81 19.25
C GLY A 70 15.32 -7.89 18.22
N HIS A 71 14.11 -8.28 17.82
CA HIS A 71 13.20 -7.49 17.00
C HIS A 71 12.07 -6.99 17.89
N VAL A 72 11.64 -5.74 17.71
CA VAL A 72 10.45 -5.22 18.39
C VAL A 72 9.24 -5.67 17.60
N ASN A 73 8.42 -6.55 18.18
CA ASN A 73 7.22 -7.05 17.51
C ASN A 73 6.18 -5.93 17.30
N LYS A 74 5.08 -6.23 16.60
CA LYS A 74 4.01 -5.25 16.31
C LYS A 74 3.36 -4.64 17.56
N GLU A 75 3.56 -5.25 18.74
CA GLU A 75 3.05 -4.77 20.03
C GLU A 75 4.11 -3.99 20.83
N GLY A 76 5.25 -3.63 20.23
CA GLY A 76 6.31 -2.89 20.92
C GLY A 76 7.19 -3.75 21.84
N LYS A 77 7.06 -5.09 21.83
CA LYS A 77 7.83 -5.97 22.73
C LYS A 77 9.09 -6.50 22.06
N PHE A 78 10.20 -6.49 22.78
CA PHE A 78 11.48 -7.02 22.33
C PHE A 78 11.49 -8.55 22.34
N GLU A 79 11.73 -9.17 21.18
CA GLU A 79 11.81 -10.62 21.02
C GLU A 79 13.21 -11.06 20.58
N ASN A 80 13.86 -11.89 21.39
CA ASN A 80 15.18 -12.44 21.08
C ASN A 80 15.13 -13.34 19.84
N GLU A 81 16.15 -13.23 18.98
CA GLU A 81 16.38 -14.20 17.92
C GLU A 81 16.87 -15.53 18.51
N ARG A 82 16.40 -16.64 17.96
CA ARG A 82 16.72 -18.00 18.42
C ARG A 82 17.10 -18.89 17.26
N ILE A 83 18.09 -19.75 17.48
CA ILE A 83 18.49 -20.83 16.56
C ILE A 83 18.26 -22.14 17.28
N ILE A 84 17.43 -22.99 16.69
CA ILE A 84 17.00 -24.24 17.31
C ILE A 84 17.48 -25.37 16.42
N PHE A 85 18.34 -26.21 16.97
CA PHE A 85 18.74 -27.49 16.38
C PHE A 85 17.79 -28.57 16.85
N PHE A 86 17.30 -29.36 15.91
CA PHE A 86 16.34 -30.42 16.16
C PHE A 86 16.53 -31.56 15.18
N VAL A 87 16.01 -32.72 15.56
CA VAL A 87 15.90 -33.91 14.71
C VAL A 87 14.68 -33.73 13.83
N ASP A 88 14.86 -33.67 12.52
CA ASP A 88 13.73 -33.49 11.61
C ASP A 88 12.89 -34.78 11.46
N THR A 89 11.79 -34.68 10.71
CA THR A 89 10.86 -35.80 10.49
C THR A 89 11.47 -37.04 9.80
N ASN A 90 12.69 -36.93 9.27
CA ASN A 90 13.43 -38.00 8.62
C ASN A 90 14.72 -38.33 9.38
N CYS A 91 14.76 -38.04 10.68
CA CYS A 91 15.89 -38.25 11.58
C CYS A 91 17.16 -37.49 11.17
N LYS A 92 17.05 -36.35 10.47
CA LYS A 92 18.22 -35.55 10.09
C LYS A 92 18.43 -34.37 11.02
N LEU A 93 19.68 -34.08 11.36
CA LEU A 93 20.04 -32.87 12.09
C LEU A 93 19.73 -31.64 11.24
N SER A 94 18.85 -30.81 11.76
CA SER A 94 18.39 -29.59 11.11
C SER A 94 18.35 -28.44 12.10
N PHE A 95 18.30 -27.21 11.58
CA PHE A 95 18.03 -26.06 12.42
C PHE A 95 17.05 -25.08 11.79
N VAL A 96 16.41 -24.28 12.65
CA VAL A 96 15.60 -23.13 12.24
C VAL A 96 16.05 -21.87 12.99
N LYS A 97 15.87 -20.73 12.35
CA LYS A 97 15.99 -19.39 12.96
C LYS A 97 14.58 -18.85 13.22
N THR A 98 14.26 -18.41 14.44
CA THR A 98 12.92 -17.92 14.81
C THR A 98 12.98 -16.84 15.90
N HIS A 99 11.90 -16.07 16.05
CA HIS A 99 11.66 -15.19 17.21
C HIS A 99 10.64 -15.78 18.20
N GLN A 100 10.09 -16.96 17.89
CA GLN A 100 9.00 -17.56 18.65
C GLN A 100 9.42 -18.00 20.07
N LYS A 101 8.49 -17.81 21.01
CA LYS A 101 8.64 -18.25 22.41
C LYS A 101 8.58 -19.77 22.53
N ASN A 102 9.14 -20.32 23.63
CA ASN A 102 9.19 -21.76 23.92
C ASN A 102 7.84 -22.47 23.78
N LEU A 103 6.77 -21.88 24.32
CA LEU A 103 5.42 -22.46 24.33
C LEU A 103 4.83 -22.68 22.92
N GLN A 104 5.37 -22.04 21.89
CA GLN A 104 4.90 -22.19 20.50
C GLN A 104 5.93 -22.89 19.61
N LEU A 105 7.02 -23.38 20.19
CA LEU A 105 8.16 -23.86 19.41
C LEU A 105 7.85 -25.14 18.67
N ASP A 106 7.18 -26.10 19.32
CA ASP A 106 6.80 -27.37 18.72
C ASP A 106 5.83 -27.14 17.56
N LYS A 107 4.80 -26.31 17.75
CA LYS A 107 3.87 -25.91 16.69
C LYS A 107 4.59 -25.19 15.53
N THR A 108 5.60 -24.38 15.85
CA THR A 108 6.39 -23.68 14.83
C THR A 108 7.24 -24.66 14.02
N LEU A 109 7.96 -25.58 14.68
CA LEU A 109 8.77 -26.61 14.03
C LEU A 109 7.90 -27.54 13.19
N ASP A 110 6.75 -27.95 13.72
CA ASP A 110 5.81 -28.80 13.01
C ASP A 110 5.24 -28.12 11.75
N LYS A 111 4.85 -26.84 11.86
CA LYS A 111 4.48 -26.01 10.70
C LYS A 111 5.60 -25.93 9.67
N ILE A 112 6.86 -25.81 10.10
CA ILE A 112 8.00 -25.74 9.18
C ILE A 112 8.20 -27.06 8.44
N GLU A 113 8.10 -28.19 9.14
CA GLU A 113 8.19 -29.52 8.54
C GLU A 113 7.07 -29.79 7.53
N LYS A 114 5.89 -29.21 7.76
CA LYS A 114 4.75 -29.29 6.84
C LYS A 114 4.73 -28.22 5.75
N SER A 115 5.80 -27.43 5.58
CA SER A 115 5.84 -26.39 4.55
C SER A 115 5.64 -26.99 3.14
N PRO A 116 4.61 -26.53 2.40
CA PRO A 116 4.33 -27.05 1.06
C PRO A 116 5.34 -26.52 0.04
N PHE A 117 5.76 -27.41 -0.86
CA PHE A 117 6.47 -27.09 -2.11
C PHE A 117 5.53 -27.32 -3.28
N PHE A 118 5.23 -26.25 -4.01
CA PHE A 118 4.19 -26.31 -5.02
C PHE A 118 4.44 -25.37 -6.18
N LYS A 119 3.82 -25.71 -7.32
CA LYS A 119 3.64 -24.85 -8.48
C LYS A 119 2.20 -25.03 -8.93
N SER A 120 1.50 -23.91 -9.11
CA SER A 120 0.09 -23.88 -9.42
C SER A 120 -0.17 -23.05 -10.67
N LEU A 121 -1.10 -23.54 -11.47
CA LEU A 121 -1.79 -22.77 -12.50
C LEU A 121 -3.22 -22.55 -12.04
N VAL A 122 -3.86 -21.56 -12.64
CA VAL A 122 -5.27 -21.29 -12.41
C VAL A 122 -5.96 -21.06 -13.76
N PHE A 123 -7.10 -21.72 -13.92
CA PHE A 123 -7.95 -21.61 -15.09
C PHE A 123 -9.35 -21.14 -14.67
N LEU A 124 -10.00 -20.41 -15.58
CA LEU A 124 -11.39 -20.00 -15.41
C LEU A 124 -12.24 -20.97 -16.23
N LEU A 125 -13.04 -21.77 -15.54
CA LEU A 125 -13.90 -22.79 -16.13
C LEU A 125 -15.34 -22.52 -15.69
N PHE A 126 -16.15 -22.01 -16.62
CA PHE A 126 -17.51 -21.55 -16.34
C PHE A 126 -17.53 -20.59 -15.13
N PHE A 127 -18.33 -20.88 -14.10
CA PHE A 127 -18.45 -20.09 -12.88
C PHE A 127 -17.50 -20.55 -11.75
N ARG A 128 -16.38 -21.18 -12.10
CA ARG A 128 -15.41 -21.73 -11.14
C ARG A 128 -13.98 -21.34 -11.49
N PHE A 129 -13.18 -21.09 -10.47
CA PHE A 129 -11.72 -21.14 -10.58
C PHE A 129 -11.27 -22.59 -10.40
N LEU A 130 -10.50 -23.09 -11.35
CA LEU A 130 -9.79 -24.37 -11.23
C LEU A 130 -8.33 -24.08 -10.91
N PHE A 131 -7.93 -24.38 -9.68
CA PHE A 131 -6.52 -24.43 -9.32
C PHE A 131 -6.01 -25.85 -9.59
N VAL A 132 -4.94 -25.96 -10.33
CA VAL A 132 -4.33 -27.25 -10.67
C VAL A 132 -2.82 -27.10 -10.69
N GLY A 133 -2.12 -28.15 -10.27
CA GLY A 133 -0.68 -28.16 -10.33
C GLY A 133 -0.11 -29.30 -9.51
N VAL A 134 1.06 -29.06 -8.94
CA VAL A 134 1.73 -30.02 -8.07
C VAL A 134 1.96 -29.39 -6.72
N MET A 135 1.61 -30.11 -5.65
CA MET A 135 1.78 -29.68 -4.26
C MET A 135 2.29 -30.84 -3.41
N ARG A 136 3.55 -30.74 -2.98
CA ARG A 136 4.27 -31.76 -2.22
C ARG A 136 4.61 -31.24 -0.83
N PHE A 137 4.50 -32.11 0.16
CA PHE A 137 4.85 -31.84 1.54
C PHE A 137 6.02 -32.73 1.95
N ARG A 138 6.83 -32.27 2.92
CA ARG A 138 7.88 -33.13 3.51
C ARG A 138 7.28 -34.08 4.54
N ASN A 139 6.29 -33.61 5.28
CA ASN A 139 5.52 -34.39 6.24
C ASN A 139 4.02 -34.27 5.92
N TYR A 140 3.32 -35.40 5.94
CA TYR A 140 1.89 -35.55 5.64
C TYR A 140 1.01 -35.79 6.87
N SER A 141 1.53 -35.58 8.09
CA SER A 141 0.80 -35.79 9.35
C SER A 141 -0.30 -34.74 9.64
N PHE A 142 -1.01 -34.28 8.62
CA PHE A 142 -2.19 -33.41 8.68
C PHE A 142 -3.41 -34.18 8.17
N GLN A 143 -4.61 -33.80 8.61
CA GLN A 143 -5.85 -34.49 8.25
C GLN A 143 -6.29 -34.15 6.82
N GLU A 144 -6.40 -32.85 6.52
CA GLU A 144 -6.82 -32.36 5.21
C GLU A 144 -6.02 -31.13 4.78
N ALA A 145 -6.01 -30.90 3.46
CA ALA A 145 -5.48 -29.68 2.87
C ALA A 145 -6.61 -28.94 2.15
N ASN A 146 -6.71 -27.63 2.40
CA ASN A 146 -7.69 -26.75 1.78
C ASN A 146 -7.00 -25.52 1.16
N LEU A 147 -7.65 -24.90 0.20
CA LEU A 147 -7.39 -23.51 -0.17
C LEU A 147 -8.33 -22.62 0.66
N SER A 148 -7.75 -21.72 1.44
CA SER A 148 -8.47 -20.73 2.23
C SER A 148 -8.43 -19.36 1.56
N PHE A 149 -9.52 -18.59 1.69
CA PHE A 149 -9.70 -17.31 1.01
C PHE A 149 -10.05 -16.22 2.02
N GLY A 150 -9.61 -14.99 1.76
CA GLY A 150 -9.89 -13.82 2.58
C GLY A 150 -8.82 -13.57 3.65
N TYR A 151 -8.77 -12.36 4.21
CA TYR A 151 -7.82 -12.07 5.30
C TYR A 151 -8.19 -12.84 6.57
N ASP A 152 -9.50 -13.01 6.80
CA ASP A 152 -10.11 -13.81 7.86
C ASP A 152 -9.94 -15.33 7.67
N LYS A 153 -9.70 -15.79 6.44
CA LYS A 153 -9.52 -17.21 6.06
C LYS A 153 -10.78 -18.05 6.33
N SER A 154 -11.96 -17.44 6.26
CA SER A 154 -13.23 -18.06 6.59
C SER A 154 -13.71 -19.06 5.53
N ILE A 155 -13.37 -18.83 4.26
CA ILE A 155 -13.82 -19.66 3.15
C ILE A 155 -12.77 -20.70 2.80
N ASN A 156 -13.15 -21.97 2.78
CA ASN A 156 -12.24 -23.10 2.63
C ASN A 156 -12.74 -24.10 1.58
N PHE A 157 -11.90 -24.44 0.60
CA PHE A 157 -12.20 -25.45 -0.42
C PHE A 157 -11.16 -26.56 -0.41
N LYS A 158 -11.62 -27.81 -0.41
CA LYS A 158 -10.75 -28.98 -0.35
C LYS A 158 -9.78 -29.03 -1.53
N VAL A 159 -8.55 -29.41 -1.22
CA VAL A 159 -7.52 -29.78 -2.19
C VAL A 159 -7.60 -31.28 -2.41
N HIS A 160 -7.90 -31.68 -3.64
CA HIS A 160 -7.92 -33.08 -4.04
C HIS A 160 -6.59 -33.45 -4.68
N PHE A 161 -6.05 -34.59 -4.30
CA PHE A 161 -4.82 -35.14 -4.88
C PHE A 161 -5.15 -36.32 -5.78
N LEU A 162 -4.40 -36.45 -6.87
CA LEU A 162 -4.55 -37.56 -7.82
C LEU A 162 -4.21 -38.91 -7.18
N PHE A 163 -3.23 -38.93 -6.28
CA PHE A 163 -2.77 -40.14 -5.59
C PHE A 163 -3.03 -40.07 -4.07
N PRO A 164 -3.29 -41.21 -3.41
CA PRO A 164 -3.51 -41.27 -1.96
C PRO A 164 -2.27 -40.88 -1.15
N VAL A 165 -2.50 -40.52 0.12
CA VAL A 165 -1.44 -40.04 1.06
C VAL A 165 -0.27 -41.02 1.13
N LYS A 166 -0.52 -42.32 1.29
CA LYS A 166 0.54 -43.35 1.40
C LYS A 166 1.53 -43.34 0.23
N ILE A 167 1.04 -43.13 -1.00
CA ILE A 167 1.91 -43.06 -2.19
C ILE A 167 2.67 -41.73 -2.18
N ARG A 168 1.99 -40.62 -1.91
CA ARG A 168 2.63 -39.30 -1.85
C ARG A 168 3.72 -39.25 -0.77
N GLU A 169 3.50 -39.84 0.41
CA GLU A 169 4.50 -39.96 1.49
C GLU A 169 5.76 -40.67 1.03
N LYS A 170 5.65 -41.83 0.36
CA LYS A 170 6.80 -42.57 -0.17
C LYS A 170 7.66 -41.74 -1.13
N PHE A 171 7.04 -40.84 -1.87
CA PHE A 171 7.70 -39.95 -2.83
C PHE A 171 7.87 -38.51 -2.29
N ALA A 172 7.69 -38.27 -0.99
CA ALA A 172 7.72 -36.95 -0.38
C ALA A 172 9.06 -36.24 -0.56
N LEU A 173 10.18 -36.99 -0.60
CA LEU A 173 11.53 -36.43 -0.76
C LEU A 173 12.06 -36.50 -2.21
N LYS A 174 11.37 -37.20 -3.11
CA LYS A 174 11.79 -37.34 -4.52
C LYS A 174 11.39 -36.10 -5.33
N THR A 175 12.32 -35.56 -6.11
CA THR A 175 12.16 -34.31 -6.87
C THR A 175 12.28 -34.47 -8.38
N GLY A 176 12.43 -35.71 -8.88
CA GLY A 176 12.48 -35.99 -10.31
C GLY A 176 11.14 -35.69 -10.99
N LYS A 177 11.15 -35.29 -12.26
CA LYS A 177 9.97 -34.82 -13.01
C LYS A 177 8.75 -35.75 -12.88
N ILE A 178 8.96 -37.06 -13.03
CA ILE A 178 7.90 -38.09 -12.93
C ILE A 178 7.39 -38.21 -11.48
N SER A 179 8.31 -38.31 -10.51
CA SER A 179 7.93 -38.44 -9.09
C SER A 179 7.14 -37.24 -8.56
N VAL A 180 7.35 -36.06 -9.14
CA VAL A 180 6.64 -34.83 -8.78
C VAL A 180 5.17 -34.90 -9.23
N LEU A 181 4.85 -35.58 -10.34
CA LEU A 181 3.46 -35.75 -10.79
C LEU A 181 2.58 -36.57 -9.84
N ILE A 182 3.18 -37.39 -8.96
CA ILE A 182 2.46 -38.11 -7.90
C ILE A 182 1.75 -37.13 -6.94
N HIS A 183 2.26 -35.91 -6.85
CA HIS A 183 1.74 -34.84 -6.00
C HIS A 183 0.80 -33.89 -6.76
N THR A 184 0.27 -34.34 -7.91
CA THR A 184 -0.71 -33.57 -8.69
C THR A 184 -1.97 -33.36 -7.87
N TYR A 185 -2.48 -32.14 -7.89
CA TYR A 185 -3.67 -31.74 -7.16
C TYR A 185 -4.58 -30.86 -8.02
N TRP A 186 -5.84 -30.79 -7.61
CA TRP A 186 -6.78 -29.78 -8.09
C TRP A 186 -7.70 -29.28 -6.97
N SER A 187 -8.27 -28.10 -7.16
CA SER A 187 -9.34 -27.56 -6.33
C SER A 187 -10.27 -26.70 -7.17
N PHE A 188 -11.57 -26.93 -7.06
CA PHE A 188 -12.61 -26.14 -7.71
C PHE A 188 -13.20 -25.14 -6.72
N VAL A 189 -13.18 -23.88 -7.09
CA VAL A 189 -13.64 -22.77 -6.25
C VAL A 189 -14.76 -22.03 -6.97
N PRO A 190 -16.02 -22.14 -6.53
CA PRO A 190 -17.13 -21.41 -7.12
C PRO A 190 -16.95 -19.90 -6.95
N MET A 191 -17.14 -19.15 -8.04
CA MET A 191 -17.04 -17.67 -8.00
C MET A 191 -18.12 -17.03 -7.13
N LYS A 192 -19.30 -17.68 -7.02
CA LYS A 192 -20.41 -17.23 -6.19
C LYS A 192 -20.03 -17.09 -4.72
N GLU A 193 -19.25 -18.04 -4.20
CA GLU A 193 -18.81 -18.04 -2.80
C GLU A 193 -17.85 -16.87 -2.53
N ILE A 194 -16.93 -16.60 -3.46
CA ILE A 194 -16.04 -15.45 -3.38
C ILE A 194 -16.81 -14.13 -3.45
N TYR A 195 -17.85 -14.07 -4.28
CA TYR A 195 -18.71 -12.89 -4.32
C TYR A 195 -19.51 -12.71 -3.03
N GLN A 196 -20.06 -13.79 -2.46
CA GLN A 196 -20.78 -13.72 -1.19
C GLN A 196 -19.86 -13.24 -0.05
N HIS A 197 -18.59 -13.65 -0.05
CA HIS A 197 -17.58 -13.11 0.86
C HIS A 197 -17.49 -11.60 0.78
N TYR A 198 -17.41 -11.06 -0.44
CA TYR A 198 -17.34 -9.63 -0.66
C TYR A 198 -18.60 -8.92 -0.17
N VAL A 199 -19.80 -9.48 -0.40
CA VAL A 199 -21.04 -8.91 0.12
C VAL A 199 -21.02 -8.83 1.66
N ASN A 200 -20.46 -9.85 2.32
CA ASN A 200 -20.44 -9.92 3.78
C ASN A 200 -19.34 -9.05 4.41
N THR A 201 -18.19 -8.90 3.75
CA THR A 201 -16.97 -8.31 4.34
C THR A 201 -16.51 -7.01 3.67
N SER A 202 -17.06 -6.70 2.49
CA SER A 202 -16.56 -5.66 1.57
C SER A 202 -15.10 -5.84 1.14
N GLU A 203 -14.51 -7.04 1.30
CA GLU A 203 -13.13 -7.32 0.90
C GLU A 203 -12.96 -7.40 -0.62
N ILE A 204 -12.38 -6.36 -1.21
CA ILE A 204 -12.12 -6.28 -2.66
C ILE A 204 -10.99 -7.23 -3.09
N ASN A 205 -9.97 -7.38 -2.24
CA ASN A 205 -8.81 -8.23 -2.48
C ASN A 205 -8.88 -9.45 -1.57
N THR A 206 -9.06 -10.63 -2.16
CA THR A 206 -9.18 -11.90 -1.44
C THR A 206 -7.88 -12.70 -1.62
N PRO A 207 -6.90 -12.59 -0.69
CA PRO A 207 -5.69 -13.39 -0.73
C PRO A 207 -6.02 -14.87 -0.55
N ILE A 208 -5.23 -15.73 -1.20
CA ILE A 208 -5.38 -17.19 -1.10
C ILE A 208 -4.27 -17.77 -0.22
N PHE A 209 -4.65 -18.74 0.61
CA PHE A 209 -3.76 -19.50 1.48
C PHE A 209 -3.95 -21.00 1.29
N ILE A 210 -2.91 -21.78 1.60
CA ILE A 210 -3.03 -23.21 1.84
C ILE A 210 -3.28 -23.38 3.33
N GLN A 211 -4.36 -24.06 3.69
CA GLN A 211 -4.65 -24.51 5.05
C GLN A 211 -4.34 -26.00 5.15
N LEU A 212 -3.63 -26.40 6.21
CA LEU A 212 -3.48 -27.78 6.64
C LEU A 212 -4.20 -27.94 7.98
N SER A 213 -5.16 -28.86 8.04
CA SER A 213 -5.99 -29.07 9.23
C SER A 213 -5.44 -30.14 10.16
N HIS A 214 -5.56 -29.85 11.46
CA HIS A 214 -5.27 -30.76 12.57
C HIS A 214 -6.48 -30.82 13.52
N SER A 215 -6.45 -31.76 14.46
CA SER A 215 -7.52 -31.96 15.44
C SER A 215 -7.78 -30.75 16.33
N ASP A 216 -6.75 -29.96 16.66
CA ASP A 216 -6.82 -28.85 17.62
C ASP A 216 -6.42 -27.49 17.03
N HIS A 217 -5.83 -27.45 15.83
CA HIS A 217 -5.37 -26.21 15.20
C HIS A 217 -5.26 -26.34 13.67
N ASN A 218 -4.91 -25.23 13.01
CA ASN A 218 -4.72 -25.16 11.56
C ASN A 218 -3.42 -24.43 11.24
N TYR A 219 -2.75 -24.83 10.17
CA TYR A 219 -1.59 -24.11 9.63
C TYR A 219 -1.90 -23.47 8.30
N TRP A 220 -1.57 -22.18 8.18
CA TRP A 220 -1.74 -21.43 6.94
C TRP A 220 -0.40 -21.02 6.30
N TYR A 221 -0.34 -21.14 4.98
CA TYR A 221 0.78 -20.72 4.13
C TYR A 221 0.26 -19.88 2.96
N ASN A 222 0.99 -18.85 2.54
CA ASN A 222 0.59 -18.05 1.38
C ASN A 222 0.57 -18.91 0.11
N PHE A 223 -0.55 -18.90 -0.61
CA PHE A 223 -0.70 -19.66 -1.84
C PHE A 223 -0.14 -18.88 -3.04
N LYS A 224 1.11 -19.18 -3.40
CA LYS A 224 1.81 -18.57 -4.53
C LYS A 224 1.62 -19.35 -5.83
N SER A 225 1.85 -18.71 -6.98
CA SER A 225 1.91 -19.47 -8.23
C SER A 225 3.08 -20.47 -8.26
N ASP A 226 4.15 -20.16 -7.54
CA ASP A 226 5.24 -21.10 -7.26
C ASP A 226 5.77 -20.79 -5.85
N SER A 227 5.90 -21.83 -5.03
CA SER A 227 6.45 -21.74 -3.67
C SER A 227 7.85 -21.09 -3.63
N LYS A 228 8.63 -21.19 -4.70
CA LYS A 228 9.96 -20.58 -4.84
C LYS A 228 9.92 -19.09 -5.15
N HIS A 229 8.76 -18.55 -5.58
CA HIS A 229 8.65 -17.12 -5.90
C HIS A 229 9.06 -16.28 -4.69
N LYS A 230 10.00 -15.37 -4.98
CA LYS A 230 10.46 -14.34 -4.07
C LYS A 230 9.82 -13.01 -4.49
N TYR A 231 10.31 -11.93 -3.91
CA TYR A 231 10.00 -10.59 -4.40
C TYR A 231 10.40 -10.47 -5.88
N ASP A 232 9.46 -10.09 -6.73
CA ASP A 232 9.68 -9.74 -8.14
C ASP A 232 8.60 -8.75 -8.58
N LYS A 233 9.02 -7.59 -9.10
CA LYS A 233 8.11 -6.55 -9.61
C LYS A 233 7.29 -7.03 -10.80
N ASN A 234 7.80 -7.96 -11.60
CA ASN A 234 7.11 -8.49 -12.77
C ASN A 234 5.86 -9.30 -12.41
N HIS A 235 5.72 -9.75 -11.15
CA HIS A 235 4.47 -10.34 -10.67
C HIS A 235 3.28 -9.39 -10.83
N TYR A 236 3.50 -8.08 -10.77
CA TYR A 236 2.45 -7.07 -10.98
C TYR A 236 1.78 -7.14 -12.35
N LEU A 237 2.50 -7.61 -13.36
CA LEU A 237 1.99 -7.77 -14.73
C LEU A 237 1.06 -8.96 -14.87
N TYR A 238 1.18 -9.95 -13.97
CA TYR A 238 0.36 -11.13 -14.06
C TYR A 238 -1.08 -10.82 -13.67
N ASN A 239 -2.00 -11.11 -14.57
CA ASN A 239 -3.41 -11.19 -14.27
C ASN A 239 -4.08 -12.25 -15.15
N THR A 240 -5.11 -12.93 -14.64
CA THR A 240 -5.97 -13.81 -15.46
C THR A 240 -6.96 -12.97 -16.27
N ARG A 241 -7.69 -13.59 -17.21
CA ARG A 241 -8.81 -12.90 -17.89
C ARG A 241 -9.88 -12.49 -16.87
N SER A 242 -10.50 -11.32 -17.04
CA SER A 242 -11.67 -10.95 -16.22
C SER A 242 -12.90 -11.77 -16.60
N TYR A 243 -13.62 -12.23 -15.58
CA TYR A 243 -14.90 -12.90 -15.69
C TYR A 243 -16.01 -11.97 -15.18
N ARG A 244 -17.10 -11.81 -15.95
CA ARG A 244 -18.23 -10.95 -15.59
C ARG A 244 -19.28 -11.75 -14.83
N LEU A 245 -19.68 -11.25 -13.67
CA LEU A 245 -20.81 -11.77 -12.91
C LEU A 245 -22.04 -10.95 -13.29
N ALA A 246 -22.78 -11.40 -14.31
CA ALA A 246 -23.83 -10.61 -14.96
C ALA A 246 -24.95 -10.15 -14.01
N GLN A 247 -25.27 -10.92 -12.97
CA GLN A 247 -26.29 -10.57 -11.97
C GLN A 247 -25.80 -9.59 -10.89
N MET A 248 -24.51 -9.22 -10.90
CA MET A 248 -23.82 -8.64 -9.73
C MET A 248 -23.02 -7.37 -10.07
N ASN A 249 -23.16 -6.84 -11.29
CA ASN A 249 -22.46 -5.64 -11.80
C ASN A 249 -20.94 -5.61 -11.51
N SER A 250 -20.31 -6.77 -11.40
CA SER A 250 -18.92 -6.93 -10.97
C SER A 250 -18.13 -7.84 -11.90
N GLU A 251 -16.82 -7.63 -11.95
CA GLU A 251 -15.84 -8.49 -12.61
C GLU A 251 -14.88 -9.09 -11.59
N LEU A 252 -14.52 -10.36 -11.82
CA LEU A 252 -13.54 -11.10 -11.04
C LEU A 252 -12.32 -11.44 -11.90
N PHE A 253 -11.14 -11.32 -11.32
CA PHE A 253 -9.90 -11.83 -11.90
C PHE A 253 -8.89 -12.18 -10.81
N ILE A 254 -7.79 -12.84 -11.17
CA ILE A 254 -6.70 -13.17 -10.27
C ILE A 254 -5.48 -12.39 -10.67
N ARG A 255 -4.86 -11.72 -9.69
CA ARG A 255 -3.52 -11.11 -9.82
C ARG A 255 -2.51 -11.83 -8.93
N LYS A 256 -1.24 -11.46 -9.07
CA LYS A 256 -0.20 -11.82 -8.09
C LYS A 256 0.17 -10.62 -7.22
N SER A 257 0.45 -10.88 -5.95
CA SER A 257 1.20 -9.96 -5.12
C SER A 257 2.67 -9.91 -5.57
N ILE A 258 3.44 -8.93 -5.08
CA ILE A 258 4.88 -8.81 -5.35
C ILE A 258 5.69 -10.06 -4.96
N THR A 259 5.16 -10.91 -4.07
CA THR A 259 5.80 -12.18 -3.66
C THR A 259 5.30 -13.39 -4.43
N GLY A 260 4.42 -13.19 -5.41
CA GLY A 260 3.83 -14.24 -6.25
C GLY A 260 2.59 -14.90 -5.66
N GLN A 261 2.05 -14.42 -4.52
CA GLN A 261 0.81 -14.92 -3.93
C GLN A 261 -0.38 -14.60 -4.84
N TYR A 262 -1.26 -15.57 -5.07
CA TYR A 262 -2.50 -15.33 -5.77
C TYR A 262 -3.48 -14.54 -4.90
N VAL A 263 -4.10 -13.54 -5.52
CA VAL A 263 -5.14 -12.69 -4.92
C VAL A 263 -6.27 -12.58 -5.92
N ILE A 264 -7.47 -12.99 -5.52
CA ILE A 264 -8.68 -12.73 -6.31
C ILE A 264 -9.07 -11.27 -6.08
N VAL A 265 -9.43 -10.59 -7.16
CA VAL A 265 -9.82 -9.18 -7.15
C VAL A 265 -11.22 -9.06 -7.71
N LEU A 266 -12.10 -8.44 -6.95
CA LEU A 266 -13.38 -7.95 -7.42
C LEU A 266 -13.23 -6.51 -7.90
N THR A 267 -13.86 -6.14 -9.01
CA THR A 267 -13.84 -4.76 -9.50
C THR A 267 -15.14 -4.45 -10.26
N SER A 268 -15.43 -3.17 -10.47
CA SER A 268 -16.60 -2.73 -11.23
C SER A 268 -16.51 -3.17 -12.70
N MET A 269 -17.65 -3.40 -13.35
CA MET A 269 -17.65 -3.73 -14.79
C MET A 269 -17.04 -2.61 -15.65
N MET A 270 -16.35 -3.00 -16.72
CA MET A 270 -15.75 -2.05 -17.68
C MET A 270 -16.28 -2.30 -19.09
N SER A 271 -16.56 -1.23 -19.83
CA SER A 271 -16.99 -1.32 -21.22
C SER A 271 -15.90 -1.96 -22.11
N LYS A 272 -16.31 -2.88 -23.00
CA LYS A 272 -15.39 -3.53 -23.94
C LYS A 272 -14.75 -2.53 -24.90
N SER A 273 -15.43 -1.41 -25.19
CA SER A 273 -14.90 -0.37 -26.09
C SER A 273 -13.64 0.28 -25.53
N ILE A 274 -13.48 0.37 -24.20
CA ILE A 274 -12.29 0.92 -23.55
C ILE A 274 -11.08 0.01 -23.84
N ILE A 275 -11.24 -1.31 -23.72
CA ILE A 275 -10.19 -2.29 -24.01
C ILE A 275 -9.77 -2.22 -25.49
N ILE A 276 -10.74 -2.05 -26.40
CA ILE A 276 -10.45 -1.94 -27.84
C ILE A 276 -9.67 -0.65 -28.13
N LYS A 277 -10.10 0.50 -27.58
CA LYS A 277 -9.42 1.80 -27.72
C LYS A 277 -7.97 1.71 -27.25
N GLU A 278 -7.74 1.08 -26.11
CA GLU A 278 -6.39 0.92 -25.55
C GLU A 278 -5.51 0.04 -26.44
N ARG A 279 -5.99 -1.13 -26.87
CA ARG A 279 -5.22 -2.03 -27.74
C ARG A 279 -4.87 -1.35 -29.07
N PHE A 280 -5.82 -0.61 -29.63
CA PHE A 280 -5.59 0.14 -30.85
C PHE A 280 -4.59 1.27 -30.63
N ALA A 281 -4.73 2.04 -29.54
CA ALA A 281 -3.77 3.09 -29.18
C ALA A 281 -2.36 2.53 -28.95
N TYR A 282 -2.24 1.37 -28.31
CA TYR A 282 -0.98 0.66 -28.13
C TYR A 282 -0.37 0.31 -29.49
N LEU A 283 -1.14 -0.33 -30.38
CA LEU A 283 -0.68 -0.69 -31.72
C LEU A 283 -0.16 0.54 -32.49
N ILE A 284 -0.92 1.63 -32.50
CA ILE A 284 -0.50 2.87 -33.18
C ILE A 284 0.73 3.49 -32.50
N SER A 285 0.84 3.42 -31.18
CA SER A 285 2.01 3.95 -30.45
C SER A 285 3.33 3.24 -30.80
N LEU A 286 3.28 1.97 -31.23
CA LEU A 286 4.48 1.23 -31.63
C LEU A 286 5.17 1.83 -32.86
N PHE A 287 4.38 2.44 -33.76
CA PHE A 287 4.84 3.07 -35.01
C PHE A 287 5.05 4.58 -34.88
N SER A 288 4.76 5.17 -33.72
CA SER A 288 4.94 6.60 -33.52
C SER A 288 6.43 6.95 -33.39
N PRO A 289 6.92 8.01 -34.08
CA PRO A 289 8.29 8.50 -33.89
C PRO A 289 8.46 9.23 -32.55
N ASN A 290 7.36 9.63 -31.89
CA ASN A 290 7.37 10.43 -30.66
C ASN A 290 7.43 9.57 -29.38
N LYS A 291 8.26 8.52 -29.36
CA LYS A 291 8.40 7.66 -28.16
C LYS A 291 9.08 8.43 -27.03
N LYS A 292 8.55 8.31 -25.81
CA LYS A 292 9.06 9.01 -24.61
C LYS A 292 9.12 10.53 -24.80
N LYS A 293 8.08 11.12 -25.41
CA LYS A 293 7.99 12.56 -25.65
C LYS A 293 7.13 13.32 -24.65
N TYR A 294 6.04 12.71 -24.19
CA TYR A 294 4.97 13.44 -23.50
C TYR A 294 5.08 13.34 -21.98
N ASP A 295 4.91 14.46 -21.29
CA ASP A 295 4.71 14.47 -19.84
C ASP A 295 3.22 14.38 -19.54
N VAL A 296 2.81 13.30 -18.86
CA VAL A 296 1.40 12.99 -18.64
C VAL A 296 1.00 13.33 -17.21
N TYR A 297 0.08 14.28 -17.10
CA TYR A 297 -0.45 14.82 -15.86
C TYR A 297 -1.84 14.27 -15.56
N PHE A 298 -2.12 13.96 -14.30
CA PHE A 298 -3.44 13.51 -13.84
C PHE A 298 -3.52 13.57 -12.32
N GLU A 299 -4.74 13.60 -11.79
CA GLU A 299 -5.02 13.50 -10.35
C GLU A 299 -5.61 12.14 -9.99
N LYS A 300 -6.05 11.99 -8.74
CA LYS A 300 -6.68 10.77 -8.25
C LYS A 300 -7.80 10.31 -9.17
N PHE A 301 -7.66 9.08 -9.68
CA PHE A 301 -8.51 8.48 -10.71
C PHE A 301 -8.70 9.30 -11.99
N SER A 302 -7.84 10.29 -12.27
CA SER A 302 -8.05 11.30 -13.32
C SER A 302 -9.41 12.00 -13.19
N ALA A 303 -9.94 12.12 -11.97
CA ALA A 303 -11.29 12.61 -11.73
C ALA A 303 -11.35 14.12 -11.44
N GLY A 304 -10.29 14.68 -10.86
CA GLY A 304 -10.17 16.10 -10.51
C GLY A 304 -9.24 16.87 -11.43
N ALA A 305 -9.30 18.21 -11.30
CA ALA A 305 -8.39 19.17 -11.91
C ALA A 305 -8.20 20.38 -10.98
N SER A 306 -7.82 20.15 -9.72
CA SER A 306 -7.71 21.22 -8.71
C SER A 306 -6.52 21.09 -7.75
N GLU A 307 -5.68 20.08 -7.92
CA GLU A 307 -4.50 19.78 -7.09
C GLU A 307 -3.19 20.19 -7.79
N SER A 308 -2.05 19.87 -7.14
CA SER A 308 -0.71 20.24 -7.61
C SER A 308 -0.40 19.81 -9.04
N ALA A 309 -0.89 18.64 -9.48
CA ALA A 309 -0.69 18.16 -10.84
C ALA A 309 -1.35 19.06 -11.90
N PHE A 310 -2.53 19.61 -11.61
CA PHE A 310 -3.18 20.54 -12.52
C PHE A 310 -2.47 21.91 -12.54
N GLU A 311 -2.06 22.42 -11.38
CA GLU A 311 -1.27 23.67 -11.30
C GLU A 311 0.03 23.59 -12.12
N LEU A 312 0.78 22.49 -11.96
CA LEU A 312 2.00 22.26 -12.71
C LEU A 312 1.76 22.06 -14.21
N PHE A 313 0.68 21.35 -14.59
CA PHE A 313 0.28 21.20 -15.99
C PHE A 313 0.00 22.57 -16.65
N LYS A 314 -0.71 23.47 -15.97
CA LYS A 314 -0.99 24.81 -16.48
C LYS A 314 0.30 25.57 -16.78
N TYR A 315 1.29 25.48 -15.88
CA TYR A 315 2.59 26.12 -16.05
C TYR A 315 3.35 25.49 -17.24
N ALA A 316 3.46 24.16 -17.30
CA ALA A 316 4.12 23.46 -18.40
C ALA A 316 3.47 23.75 -19.77
N PHE A 317 2.13 23.82 -19.82
CA PHE A 317 1.41 24.20 -21.04
C PHE A 317 1.74 25.62 -21.50
N LYS A 318 1.85 26.57 -20.55
CA LYS A 318 2.24 27.96 -20.84
C LYS A 318 3.68 28.03 -21.39
N MET A 319 4.57 27.17 -20.92
CA MET A 319 5.96 27.08 -21.40
C MET A 319 6.09 26.43 -22.78
N GLY A 320 5.01 25.87 -23.34
CA GLY A 320 5.01 25.25 -24.66
C GLY A 320 5.49 23.80 -24.69
N ASP A 321 5.50 23.14 -23.53
CA ASP A 321 5.95 21.75 -23.40
C ASP A 321 5.05 20.75 -24.14
N SER A 322 5.61 19.58 -24.41
CA SER A 322 4.85 18.40 -24.83
C SER A 322 4.10 17.77 -23.64
N CYS A 323 3.17 18.51 -23.03
CA CYS A 323 2.40 18.08 -21.86
C CYS A 323 0.98 17.63 -22.23
N VAL A 324 0.43 16.68 -21.47
CA VAL A 324 -0.94 16.20 -21.62
C VAL A 324 -1.58 15.97 -20.25
N TYR A 325 -2.73 16.59 -20.00
CA TYR A 325 -3.59 16.34 -18.84
C TYR A 325 -4.69 15.33 -19.17
N ILE A 326 -4.84 14.28 -18.34
CA ILE A 326 -5.90 13.29 -18.47
C ILE A 326 -6.99 13.58 -17.43
N LEU A 327 -8.20 13.86 -17.91
CA LEU A 327 -9.36 14.20 -17.08
C LEU A 327 -10.59 13.37 -17.47
N GLU A 328 -11.38 12.95 -16.49
CA GLU A 328 -12.64 12.24 -16.71
C GLU A 328 -13.66 13.13 -17.42
N ARG A 329 -14.33 12.58 -18.44
CA ARG A 329 -15.30 13.34 -19.25
C ARG A 329 -16.53 13.80 -18.48
N GLY A 330 -16.83 13.14 -17.36
CA GLY A 330 -17.92 13.51 -16.46
C GLY A 330 -17.58 14.65 -15.50
N HIS A 331 -16.34 15.14 -15.49
CA HIS A 331 -15.98 16.30 -14.67
C HIS A 331 -16.80 17.52 -15.11
N PRO A 332 -17.37 18.31 -14.18
CA PRO A 332 -18.23 19.45 -14.51
C PRO A 332 -17.58 20.44 -15.47
N GLU A 333 -16.30 20.77 -15.25
CA GLU A 333 -15.54 21.71 -16.07
C GLU A 333 -14.88 21.07 -17.31
N TYR A 334 -15.14 19.80 -17.63
CA TYR A 334 -14.42 19.10 -18.71
C TYR A 334 -14.50 19.84 -20.05
N GLN A 335 -15.69 20.33 -20.43
CA GLN A 335 -15.88 21.02 -21.71
C GLN A 335 -15.13 22.35 -21.77
N ASN A 336 -15.23 23.16 -20.70
CA ASN A 336 -14.53 24.45 -20.58
C ASN A 336 -13.01 24.26 -20.67
N LEU A 337 -12.47 23.34 -19.87
CA LEU A 337 -11.04 23.05 -19.87
C LEU A 337 -10.58 22.43 -21.21
N LYS A 338 -11.40 21.60 -21.85
CA LYS A 338 -11.10 21.04 -23.17
C LYS A 338 -11.04 22.13 -24.24
N GLN A 339 -11.91 23.13 -24.19
CA GLN A 339 -11.87 24.29 -25.07
C GLN A 339 -10.60 25.11 -24.83
N GLN A 340 -10.21 25.30 -23.57
CA GLN A 340 -9.03 26.07 -23.18
C GLN A 340 -7.70 25.40 -23.59
N TYR A 341 -7.53 24.11 -23.31
CA TYR A 341 -6.25 23.40 -23.51
C TYR A 341 -6.19 22.56 -24.80
N GLY A 342 -7.28 22.48 -25.55
CA GLY A 342 -7.32 21.83 -26.85
C GLY A 342 -6.79 20.38 -26.80
N ARG A 343 -5.73 20.08 -27.56
CA ARG A 343 -5.15 18.73 -27.64
C ARG A 343 -4.39 18.31 -26.38
N ALA A 344 -3.97 19.25 -25.54
CA ALA A 344 -3.24 18.98 -24.30
C ALA A 344 -4.14 18.46 -23.17
N LEU A 345 -5.48 18.55 -23.28
CA LEU A 345 -6.40 17.92 -22.32
C LEU A 345 -7.18 16.81 -23.00
N VAL A 346 -7.12 15.59 -22.47
CA VAL A 346 -7.77 14.42 -23.07
C VAL A 346 -8.66 13.70 -22.08
N GLY A 347 -9.75 13.13 -22.60
CA GLY A 347 -10.70 12.38 -21.78
C GLY A 347 -10.09 11.06 -21.30
N LYS A 348 -10.17 10.77 -20.01
CA LYS A 348 -9.87 9.44 -19.44
C LYS A 348 -10.55 8.35 -20.26
N ASN A 349 -9.86 7.22 -20.44
CA ASN A 349 -10.34 6.07 -21.23
C ASN A 349 -10.64 6.37 -22.72
N SER A 350 -10.18 7.49 -23.26
CA SER A 350 -10.20 7.77 -24.70
C SER A 350 -8.99 7.16 -25.41
N PHE A 351 -9.11 6.99 -26.73
CA PHE A 351 -7.99 6.59 -27.57
C PHE A 351 -6.77 7.50 -27.38
N LEU A 352 -6.99 8.83 -27.37
CA LEU A 352 -5.91 9.81 -27.20
C LEU A 352 -5.24 9.69 -25.83
N ALA A 353 -6.01 9.49 -24.76
CA ALA A 353 -5.44 9.26 -23.44
C ALA A 353 -4.51 8.04 -23.43
N PHE A 354 -4.96 6.89 -23.95
CA PHE A 354 -4.11 5.70 -24.06
C PHE A 354 -2.89 5.93 -24.95
N TYR A 355 -3.05 6.61 -26.07
CA TYR A 355 -1.96 6.90 -26.99
C TYR A 355 -0.86 7.72 -26.31
N TYR A 356 -1.23 8.79 -25.58
CA TYR A 356 -0.29 9.60 -24.82
C TYR A 356 0.33 8.83 -23.64
N ILE A 357 -0.44 7.98 -22.96
CA ILE A 357 0.10 7.08 -21.92
C ILE A 357 1.22 6.20 -22.49
N PHE A 358 1.03 5.60 -23.66
CA PHE A 358 2.07 4.73 -24.25
C PHE A 358 3.30 5.50 -24.73
N LEU A 359 3.12 6.74 -25.17
CA LEU A 359 4.20 7.64 -25.58
C LEU A 359 4.82 8.45 -24.43
N ALA A 360 4.33 8.27 -23.19
CA ALA A 360 4.75 9.05 -22.05
C ALA A 360 6.26 8.93 -21.78
N ARG A 361 6.89 10.08 -21.54
CA ARG A 361 8.23 10.25 -20.96
C ARG A 361 8.14 10.16 -19.43
N SER A 362 7.20 10.87 -18.84
CA SER A 362 6.97 10.94 -17.40
C SER A 362 5.47 10.80 -17.06
N PHE A 363 5.20 10.34 -15.84
CA PHE A 363 3.89 10.37 -15.23
C PHE A 363 3.96 11.30 -14.01
N GLN A 364 3.23 12.40 -14.03
CA GLN A 364 3.24 13.41 -12.97
C GLN A 364 1.86 13.49 -12.35
N SER A 365 1.74 13.21 -11.04
CA SER A 365 0.42 13.13 -10.39
C SER A 365 0.44 13.50 -8.93
N SER A 366 -0.65 14.06 -8.44
CA SER A 366 -0.88 14.33 -7.02
C SER A 366 -1.21 13.06 -6.19
N ASP A 367 -1.45 11.93 -6.85
CA ASP A 367 -1.64 10.62 -6.22
C ASP A 367 -0.84 9.53 -6.98
N LEU A 368 -0.83 8.30 -6.45
CA LEU A 368 0.00 7.21 -6.98
C LEU A 368 -0.28 6.99 -8.47
N VAL A 369 0.75 6.64 -9.23
CA VAL A 369 0.64 6.42 -10.69
C VAL A 369 -0.44 5.40 -11.09
N GLY A 370 -0.81 4.49 -10.17
CA GLY A 370 -1.91 3.54 -10.36
C GLY A 370 -3.26 4.20 -10.68
N HIS A 371 -3.44 5.47 -10.34
CA HIS A 371 -4.65 6.25 -10.61
C HIS A 371 -4.87 6.56 -12.10
N ILE A 372 -3.87 6.35 -12.97
CA ILE A 372 -3.99 6.48 -14.43
C ILE A 372 -4.72 5.30 -15.09
N GLN A 373 -4.95 4.22 -14.34
CA GLN A 373 -5.59 3.01 -14.85
C GLN A 373 -7.04 3.26 -15.27
N ARG A 374 -7.59 2.32 -16.05
CA ARG A 374 -8.93 2.48 -16.65
C ARG A 374 -10.03 2.52 -15.60
N ARG A 375 -9.79 1.85 -14.47
CA ARG A 375 -10.64 1.77 -13.27
C ARG A 375 -9.79 1.42 -12.04
N LEU A 376 -10.40 1.50 -10.86
CA LEU A 376 -9.79 1.04 -9.62
C LEU A 376 -9.62 -0.50 -9.63
N TYR A 377 -8.46 -0.97 -9.19
CA TYR A 377 -8.06 -2.40 -9.23
C TYR A 377 -8.15 -3.00 -10.64
N ASP A 378 -7.44 -2.40 -11.59
CA ASP A 378 -7.55 -2.78 -12.99
C ASP A 378 -6.86 -4.11 -13.32
N ASN A 379 -7.46 -4.83 -14.26
CA ASN A 379 -6.92 -6.03 -14.88
C ASN A 379 -6.20 -5.68 -16.19
N ASP A 380 -5.33 -4.68 -16.14
CA ASP A 380 -4.62 -4.23 -17.32
C ASP A 380 -3.19 -4.75 -17.40
N TYR A 381 -2.74 -5.14 -18.59
CA TYR A 381 -1.34 -5.54 -18.82
C TYR A 381 -0.51 -4.42 -19.45
N LEU A 382 -1.03 -3.69 -20.43
CA LEU A 382 -0.22 -2.78 -21.26
C LEU A 382 0.15 -1.50 -20.51
N ILE A 383 -0.81 -0.86 -19.84
CA ILE A 383 -0.60 0.28 -18.93
C ILE A 383 0.27 -0.15 -17.76
N LYS A 384 0.03 -1.32 -17.14
CA LYS A 384 0.92 -1.80 -16.05
C LYS A 384 2.35 -2.00 -16.53
N LYS A 385 2.54 -2.57 -17.73
CA LYS A 385 3.86 -2.70 -18.37
C LYS A 385 4.48 -1.34 -18.63
N LYS A 386 3.70 -0.39 -19.15
CA LYS A 386 4.15 0.98 -19.39
C LYS A 386 4.61 1.65 -18.09
N VAL A 387 3.78 1.61 -17.04
CA VAL A 387 4.10 2.13 -15.70
C VAL A 387 5.37 1.50 -15.13
N LEU A 388 5.54 0.18 -15.25
CA LEU A 388 6.76 -0.50 -14.80
C LEU A 388 8.01 -0.11 -15.60
N SER A 389 7.86 0.22 -16.88
CA SER A 389 8.96 0.60 -17.78
C SER A 389 9.32 2.08 -17.72
N THR A 390 8.46 2.92 -17.12
CA THR A 390 8.71 4.34 -16.93
C THR A 390 9.45 4.55 -15.61
N ASP A 391 10.58 5.23 -15.67
CA ASP A 391 11.50 5.58 -14.57
C ASP A 391 11.25 6.99 -13.99
N LYS A 392 10.24 7.68 -14.51
CA LYS A 392 9.87 9.05 -14.14
C LYS A 392 8.42 9.12 -13.66
N LYS A 393 8.11 8.37 -12.60
CA LYS A 393 6.85 8.45 -11.85
C LYS A 393 7.03 9.51 -10.76
N ILE A 394 6.58 10.73 -11.05
CA ILE A 394 6.77 11.91 -10.20
C ILE A 394 5.49 12.14 -9.41
N MET A 395 5.58 12.04 -8.08
CA MET A 395 4.47 12.29 -7.17
C MET A 395 4.53 13.72 -6.64
N LEU A 396 3.52 14.52 -6.95
CA LEU A 396 3.40 15.94 -6.60
C LEU A 396 2.63 16.18 -5.30
N GLN A 397 2.12 15.10 -4.70
CA GLN A 397 1.26 15.07 -3.52
C GLN A 397 -0.08 15.85 -3.69
N HIS A 398 -1.06 15.46 -2.90
CA HIS A 398 -2.33 16.18 -2.72
C HIS A 398 -2.38 16.92 -1.38
N GLY A 399 -1.29 16.83 -0.60
CA GLY A 399 -1.10 17.54 0.67
C GLY A 399 0.13 17.03 1.42
N PRO A 400 0.66 17.82 2.36
CA PRO A 400 1.83 17.41 3.14
C PRO A 400 1.58 16.15 3.95
N CYS A 401 2.53 15.22 3.94
CA CYS A 401 2.46 13.92 4.60
C CYS A 401 2.86 13.98 6.09
N MET A 402 2.36 14.99 6.81
CA MET A 402 2.78 15.31 8.19
C MET A 402 1.64 15.34 9.20
N ALA A 403 0.41 15.03 8.78
CA ALA A 403 -0.75 14.97 9.68
C ALA A 403 -0.91 13.57 10.28
N THR A 404 -1.41 12.62 9.49
CA THR A 404 -1.52 11.19 9.85
C THR A 404 -0.26 10.41 9.50
N ASN A 405 0.03 9.33 10.22
CA ASN A 405 1.10 8.42 9.85
C ASN A 405 0.73 7.55 8.63
N ILE A 406 1.13 8.03 7.45
CA ILE A 406 0.90 7.38 6.16
C ILE A 406 1.94 6.30 5.82
N PHE A 407 3.08 6.28 6.52
CA PHE A 407 4.21 5.43 6.18
C PHE A 407 3.95 3.95 6.50
N GLU A 408 3.06 3.66 7.45
CA GLU A 408 2.67 2.29 7.80
C GLU A 408 1.83 1.59 6.72
N ARG A 409 1.21 2.38 5.83
CA ARG A 409 0.30 1.86 4.80
C ARG A 409 1.05 1.19 3.64
N GLY A 410 2.38 1.23 3.63
CA GLY A 410 3.26 0.50 2.71
C GLY A 410 3.27 0.99 1.26
N TYR A 411 2.44 1.97 0.89
CA TYR A 411 2.34 2.50 -0.48
C TYR A 411 3.62 3.15 -0.99
N PHE A 412 4.38 3.79 -0.09
CA PHE A 412 5.65 4.45 -0.38
C PHE A 412 6.87 3.53 -0.25
N ASN A 413 6.65 2.25 0.05
CA ASN A 413 7.74 1.28 0.07
C ASN A 413 8.28 1.10 -1.36
N ARG A 414 9.58 1.34 -1.58
CA ARG A 414 10.23 1.21 -2.91
C ARG A 414 10.13 -0.18 -3.53
N LYS A 415 9.74 -1.21 -2.76
CA LYS A 415 9.42 -2.55 -3.27
C LYS A 415 8.05 -2.62 -3.93
N VAL A 416 7.22 -1.58 -3.88
CA VAL A 416 5.92 -1.57 -4.53
C VAL A 416 6.10 -1.13 -5.98
N PRO A 417 5.63 -1.91 -6.98
CA PRO A 417 5.73 -1.60 -8.41
C PRO A 417 5.25 -0.22 -8.86
N ILE A 418 4.26 0.33 -8.14
CA ILE A 418 3.66 1.64 -8.41
C ILE A 418 4.23 2.75 -7.53
N ALA A 419 5.26 2.46 -6.73
CA ALA A 419 5.92 3.47 -5.92
C ALA A 419 6.48 4.58 -6.85
N PRO A 420 6.29 5.85 -6.50
CA PRO A 420 6.91 6.97 -7.21
C PRO A 420 8.42 6.80 -7.30
N ASP A 421 9.03 7.22 -8.40
CA ASP A 421 10.49 7.32 -8.51
C ASP A 421 10.98 8.61 -7.85
N TYR A 422 10.21 9.69 -7.98
CA TYR A 422 10.47 10.96 -7.33
C TYR A 422 9.25 11.39 -6.52
N MET A 423 9.49 11.98 -5.36
CA MET A 423 8.46 12.47 -4.46
C MET A 423 8.73 13.93 -4.14
N LEU A 424 7.74 14.77 -4.40
CA LEU A 424 7.71 16.15 -3.96
C LEU A 424 7.42 16.20 -2.46
N VAL A 425 8.12 17.07 -1.74
CA VAL A 425 7.89 17.39 -0.33
C VAL A 425 7.97 18.89 -0.09
N ASN A 426 7.36 19.39 0.99
CA ASN A 426 7.36 20.81 1.29
C ASN A 426 8.59 21.30 2.08
N SER A 427 9.19 20.43 2.90
CA SER A 427 10.21 20.83 3.88
C SER A 427 11.25 19.73 4.11
N ASN A 428 12.36 20.11 4.75
CA ASN A 428 13.34 19.14 5.22
C ASN A 428 12.79 18.25 6.33
N PHE A 429 11.84 18.75 7.14
CA PHE A 429 11.12 17.92 8.10
C PHE A 429 10.38 16.77 7.41
N GLU A 430 9.59 17.07 6.38
CA GLU A 430 8.87 16.05 5.61
C GLU A 430 9.85 15.12 4.86
N LYS A 431 10.90 15.67 4.25
CA LYS A 431 11.99 14.89 3.62
C LYS A 431 12.54 13.83 4.57
N ASN A 432 12.86 14.23 5.81
CA ASN A 432 13.43 13.34 6.83
C ASN A 432 12.46 12.21 7.22
N LEU A 433 11.16 12.48 7.27
CA LEU A 433 10.16 11.42 7.50
C LEU A 433 10.18 10.37 6.39
N PHE A 434 10.28 10.77 5.12
CA PHE A 434 10.39 9.82 4.01
C PHE A 434 11.71 9.01 4.09
N LEU A 435 12.85 9.68 4.29
CA LEU A 435 14.16 9.02 4.41
C LEU A 435 14.14 7.93 5.49
N ASN A 436 13.55 8.21 6.65
CA ASN A 436 13.53 7.30 7.79
C ASN A 436 12.56 6.12 7.61
N ASN A 437 11.49 6.26 6.82
CA ASN A 437 10.37 5.30 6.85
C ASN A 437 10.12 4.52 5.54
N THR A 438 10.71 4.91 4.40
CA THR A 438 10.26 4.40 3.08
C THR A 438 11.35 3.81 2.19
N GLY A 439 12.62 4.14 2.48
CA GLY A 439 13.77 3.76 1.66
C GLY A 439 14.01 4.64 0.42
N TYR A 440 13.35 5.81 0.33
CA TYR A 440 13.76 6.86 -0.60
C TYR A 440 15.14 7.43 -0.21
N THR A 441 15.86 7.91 -1.21
CA THR A 441 17.15 8.62 -1.07
C THR A 441 16.95 10.12 -1.26
N GLU A 442 17.96 10.92 -0.90
CA GLU A 442 17.89 12.37 -1.05
C GLU A 442 17.65 12.84 -2.49
N LYS A 443 18.21 12.14 -3.48
CA LYS A 443 18.05 12.47 -4.91
C LYS A 443 16.65 12.17 -5.45
N GLU A 444 15.87 11.36 -4.73
CA GLU A 444 14.50 11.00 -5.09
C GLU A 444 13.46 11.92 -4.40
N LEU A 445 13.89 12.83 -3.52
CA LEU A 445 13.03 13.73 -2.75
C LEU A 445 13.23 15.19 -3.17
N MET A 446 12.20 15.80 -3.75
CA MET A 446 12.23 17.16 -4.27
C MET A 446 11.67 18.12 -3.22
N VAL A 447 12.53 18.91 -2.57
CA VAL A 447 12.12 19.95 -1.62
C VAL A 447 11.85 21.25 -2.37
N THR A 448 10.74 21.29 -3.12
CA THR A 448 10.36 22.43 -3.97
C THR A 448 9.07 23.12 -3.53
N GLY A 449 8.34 22.51 -2.59
CA GLY A 449 7.02 22.97 -2.18
C GLY A 449 5.90 22.46 -3.09
N LEU A 450 4.69 22.33 -2.54
CA LEU A 450 3.55 21.83 -3.30
C LEU A 450 3.01 22.97 -4.18
N PRO A 451 2.88 22.80 -5.51
CA PRO A 451 2.33 23.82 -6.41
C PRO A 451 1.01 24.44 -5.93
N ASN A 452 0.11 23.62 -5.37
CA ASN A 452 -1.20 24.12 -4.91
C ASN A 452 -1.11 25.13 -3.75
N ILE A 453 0.00 25.17 -2.99
CA ILE A 453 0.22 26.13 -1.89
C ILE A 453 0.32 27.56 -2.39
N ASP A 454 0.80 27.78 -3.62
CA ASP A 454 0.98 29.13 -4.18
C ASP A 454 -0.34 29.92 -4.16
N LEU A 455 -1.44 29.24 -4.43
CA LEU A 455 -2.78 29.82 -4.37
C LEU A 455 -3.17 30.22 -2.95
N TYR A 456 -2.87 29.40 -1.94
CA TYR A 456 -3.19 29.73 -0.56
C TYR A 456 -2.35 30.91 -0.08
N VAL A 457 -1.05 30.91 -0.35
CA VAL A 457 -0.14 32.01 0.02
C VAL A 457 -0.61 33.33 -0.59
N LYS A 458 -1.04 33.32 -1.87
CA LYS A 458 -1.60 34.50 -2.52
C LYS A 458 -2.84 35.03 -1.81
N GLU A 459 -3.71 34.15 -1.32
CA GLU A 459 -4.94 34.51 -0.60
C GLU A 459 -4.71 34.95 0.85
N GLN A 460 -3.47 34.98 1.37
CA GLN A 460 -3.19 35.54 2.71
C GLN A 460 -3.58 37.02 2.81
N GLN A 461 -3.48 37.75 1.70
CA GLN A 461 -3.77 39.19 1.63
C GLN A 461 -5.26 39.48 1.41
N SER A 462 -6.07 38.45 1.10
CA SER A 462 -7.50 38.59 0.86
C SER A 462 -8.26 38.67 2.18
N GLU A 463 -9.33 39.48 2.21
CA GLU A 463 -10.22 39.52 3.36
C GLU A 463 -10.95 38.17 3.52
N LYS A 464 -10.89 37.60 4.72
CA LYS A 464 -11.53 36.32 5.04
C LYS A 464 -12.57 36.49 6.14
N ASN A 465 -13.74 35.90 5.93
CA ASN A 465 -14.89 36.02 6.84
C ASN A 465 -15.66 34.70 7.06
N GLN A 466 -15.21 33.59 6.46
CA GLN A 466 -15.92 32.32 6.58
C GLN A 466 -15.33 31.44 7.68
N ILE A 467 -16.14 30.52 8.20
CA ILE A 467 -15.70 29.47 9.14
C ILE A 467 -15.93 28.13 8.46
N THR A 468 -14.90 27.28 8.38
CA THR A 468 -15.04 25.93 7.83
C THR A 468 -14.87 24.88 8.92
N PHE A 469 -15.77 23.90 8.97
CA PHE A 469 -15.69 22.72 9.82
C PHE A 469 -15.62 21.47 8.97
N MET A 470 -14.50 20.75 9.06
CA MET A 470 -14.23 19.56 8.26
C MET A 470 -13.34 18.58 9.03
N LEU A 471 -13.87 17.41 9.37
CA LEU A 471 -13.12 16.34 10.05
C LEU A 471 -12.73 15.23 9.08
N THR A 472 -11.64 14.51 9.39
CA THR A 472 -11.24 13.33 8.62
C THR A 472 -12.21 12.17 8.85
N TRP A 473 -12.36 11.32 7.83
CA TRP A 473 -13.30 10.19 7.86
C TRP A 473 -12.95 9.13 8.92
N ARG A 474 -13.96 8.57 9.59
CA ARG A 474 -13.85 7.45 10.55
C ARG A 474 -14.56 6.21 10.02
N PRO A 475 -13.83 5.23 9.45
CA PRO A 475 -14.45 4.03 8.88
C PRO A 475 -15.21 3.14 9.89
N TRP A 476 -14.83 3.18 11.17
CA TRP A 476 -15.39 2.33 12.23
C TRP A 476 -16.62 2.93 12.93
N ASP A 477 -16.86 4.24 12.80
CA ASP A 477 -17.90 4.95 13.55
C ASP A 477 -19.33 4.72 13.03
N LEU A 478 -19.55 3.89 11.99
CA LEU A 478 -20.82 3.88 11.27
C LEU A 478 -21.35 2.48 10.91
N THR A 479 -22.04 1.87 11.88
CA THR A 479 -23.00 0.79 11.66
C THR A 479 -24.20 0.93 12.60
N GLY A 480 -25.42 1.05 12.06
CA GLY A 480 -26.68 0.85 12.79
C GLY A 480 -27.20 2.01 13.66
N SER A 481 -26.33 2.83 14.26
CA SER A 481 -26.73 3.98 15.09
C SER A 481 -25.68 5.10 15.09
N ILE A 482 -26.12 6.32 15.42
CA ILE A 482 -25.25 7.49 15.62
C ILE A 482 -25.02 7.66 17.11
N GLU A 483 -23.86 7.24 17.61
CA GLU A 483 -23.52 7.28 19.03
C GLU A 483 -22.96 8.66 19.44
N VAL A 484 -23.14 9.02 20.72
CA VAL A 484 -22.58 10.26 21.28
C VAL A 484 -21.05 10.25 21.15
N GLY A 485 -20.48 11.32 20.61
CA GLY A 485 -19.04 11.45 20.35
C GLY A 485 -18.57 10.80 19.04
N SER A 486 -19.44 10.09 18.31
CA SER A 486 -19.11 9.55 16.99
C SER A 486 -18.79 10.64 15.96
N TYR A 487 -18.18 10.26 14.84
CA TYR A 487 -17.95 11.15 13.70
C TYR A 487 -19.18 11.98 13.32
N LEU A 488 -20.35 11.36 13.12
CA LEU A 488 -21.55 12.11 12.72
C LEU A 488 -22.14 12.94 13.86
N ASP A 489 -22.12 12.44 15.09
CA ASP A 489 -22.62 13.18 16.25
C ASP A 489 -21.87 14.50 16.46
N ARG A 490 -20.56 14.53 16.21
CA ARG A 490 -19.76 15.76 16.26
C ARG A 490 -20.21 16.80 15.23
N TYR A 491 -20.58 16.37 14.01
CA TYR A 491 -21.15 17.27 13.01
C TYR A 491 -22.49 17.83 13.46
N PHE A 492 -23.39 17.00 14.01
CA PHE A 492 -24.69 17.48 14.48
C PHE A 492 -24.57 18.38 15.70
N SER A 493 -23.71 18.04 16.64
CA SER A 493 -23.37 18.88 17.78
C SER A 493 -22.89 20.25 17.33
N PHE A 494 -22.01 20.32 16.32
CA PHE A 494 -21.55 21.57 15.74
C PHE A 494 -22.69 22.37 15.05
N LEU A 495 -23.58 21.69 14.31
CA LEU A 495 -24.75 22.34 13.71
C LEU A 495 -25.72 22.92 14.76
N GLU A 496 -25.92 22.22 15.87
CA GLU A 496 -26.72 22.73 16.98
C GLU A 496 -26.04 23.90 17.70
N LEU A 497 -24.72 23.87 17.87
CA LEU A 497 -23.94 24.99 18.40
C LEU A 497 -24.14 26.26 17.54
N ILE A 498 -24.04 26.12 16.22
CA ILE A 498 -24.26 27.22 15.26
C ILE A 498 -25.65 27.83 15.39
N ARG A 499 -26.67 27.00 15.58
CA ARG A 499 -28.07 27.45 15.72
C ARG A 499 -28.31 28.20 17.03
N LYS A 500 -27.67 27.75 18.12
CA LYS A 500 -27.88 28.29 19.47
C LYS A 500 -27.14 29.60 19.70
N GLU A 501 -25.89 29.68 19.25
CA GLU A 501 -25.01 30.80 19.59
C GLU A 501 -25.20 31.99 18.65
N LYS A 502 -25.42 33.18 19.23
CA LYS A 502 -25.66 34.42 18.47
C LYS A 502 -24.48 34.80 17.56
N PHE A 503 -23.26 34.41 17.96
CA PHE A 503 -22.02 34.72 17.24
C PHE A 503 -22.02 34.25 15.78
N TYR A 504 -22.75 33.19 15.43
CA TYR A 504 -22.69 32.58 14.10
C TYR A 504 -23.71 33.14 13.10
N LYS A 505 -24.70 33.93 13.56
CA LYS A 505 -25.88 34.31 12.75
C LYS A 505 -25.57 35.11 11.49
N ASP A 506 -24.50 35.90 11.51
CA ASP A 506 -24.07 36.79 10.42
C ASP A 506 -22.87 36.24 9.65
N LYS A 507 -22.45 35.01 9.92
CA LYS A 507 -21.24 34.40 9.35
C LYS A 507 -21.59 33.30 8.38
N LYS A 508 -20.81 33.20 7.31
CA LYS A 508 -20.89 32.07 6.40
C LYS A 508 -20.10 30.90 6.97
N ILE A 509 -20.78 29.77 7.14
CA ILE A 509 -20.21 28.57 7.75
C ILE A 509 -20.29 27.42 6.75
N ASN A 510 -19.13 26.84 6.43
CA ASN A 510 -19.01 25.71 5.54
C ASN A 510 -18.85 24.44 6.38
N VAL A 511 -19.90 23.63 6.48
CA VAL A 511 -19.84 22.32 7.14
C VAL A 511 -19.65 21.25 6.08
N ILE A 512 -18.42 20.71 5.98
CA ILE A 512 -18.02 19.83 4.88
C ILE A 512 -17.97 18.39 5.36
N LEU A 513 -18.84 17.54 4.80
CA LEU A 513 -18.83 16.10 5.02
C LEU A 513 -17.86 15.40 4.07
N HIS A 514 -17.25 14.31 4.53
CA HIS A 514 -16.56 13.39 3.64
C HIS A 514 -17.57 12.74 2.65
N PRO A 515 -17.24 12.50 1.37
CA PRO A 515 -18.18 11.93 0.41
C PRO A 515 -18.83 10.61 0.86
N LYS A 516 -18.04 9.72 1.51
CA LYS A 516 -18.59 8.47 2.08
C LYS A 516 -19.58 8.70 3.24
N SER A 517 -19.35 9.69 4.09
CA SER A 517 -20.28 9.96 5.19
C SER A 517 -21.60 10.52 4.67
N ARG A 518 -21.56 11.33 3.60
CA ARG A 518 -22.76 11.78 2.91
C ARG A 518 -23.59 10.62 2.36
N ILE A 519 -22.96 9.68 1.67
CA ILE A 519 -23.63 8.48 1.14
C ILE A 519 -24.27 7.68 2.30
N ILE A 520 -23.53 7.43 3.37
CA ILE A 520 -24.05 6.69 4.53
C ILE A 520 -25.23 7.41 5.19
N LEU A 521 -25.17 8.74 5.33
CA LEU A 521 -26.29 9.53 5.84
C LEU A 521 -27.52 9.40 4.94
N GLN A 522 -27.35 9.50 3.63
CA GLN A 522 -28.46 9.37 2.66
C GLN A 522 -29.09 7.97 2.69
N GLU A 523 -28.27 6.92 2.83
CA GLU A 523 -28.74 5.54 2.75
C GLU A 523 -29.27 4.98 4.07
N GLN A 524 -28.62 5.29 5.20
CA GLN A 524 -28.94 4.69 6.50
C GLN A 524 -29.76 5.61 7.41
N PHE A 525 -29.69 6.94 7.20
CA PHE A 525 -30.34 7.93 8.06
C PHE A 525 -31.04 9.03 7.23
N PRO A 526 -31.94 8.67 6.29
CA PRO A 526 -32.52 9.62 5.34
C PRO A 526 -33.25 10.79 6.03
N ASP A 527 -34.01 10.52 7.09
CA ASP A 527 -34.72 11.58 7.84
C ASP A 527 -33.76 12.60 8.47
N ILE A 528 -32.59 12.14 8.93
CA ILE A 528 -31.55 12.99 9.50
C ILE A 528 -30.87 13.78 8.37
N TYR A 529 -30.59 13.11 7.25
CA TYR A 529 -30.00 13.77 6.09
C TYR A 529 -30.92 14.90 5.59
N ASP A 530 -32.21 14.64 5.37
CA ASP A 530 -33.18 15.63 4.90
C ASP A 530 -33.29 16.83 5.85
N LYS A 531 -33.22 16.59 7.16
CA LYS A 531 -33.22 17.64 8.19
C LYS A 531 -32.00 18.58 8.10
N TYR A 532 -30.83 18.07 7.71
CA TYR A 532 -29.57 18.82 7.77
C TYR A 532 -28.92 19.09 6.41
N GLU A 533 -29.47 18.56 5.30
CA GLU A 533 -28.85 18.63 3.96
C GLU A 533 -28.45 20.05 3.58
N LYS A 534 -29.35 21.02 3.79
CA LYS A 534 -29.12 22.44 3.47
C LYS A 534 -28.04 23.10 4.32
N SER A 535 -27.66 22.49 5.44
CA SER A 535 -26.58 22.97 6.31
C SER A 535 -25.20 22.45 5.88
N PHE A 536 -25.14 21.45 5.01
CA PHE A 536 -23.87 20.92 4.50
C PHE A 536 -23.42 21.70 3.26
N PHE A 537 -22.12 21.99 3.21
CA PHE A 537 -21.49 22.67 2.08
C PHE A 537 -21.54 21.81 0.82
N ILE A 538 -21.77 22.47 -0.33
CA ILE A 538 -21.75 21.88 -1.67
C ILE A 538 -20.84 22.75 -2.52
N GLY A 539 -19.71 22.20 -2.96
CA GLY A 539 -18.71 22.91 -3.75
C GLY A 539 -17.33 22.26 -3.63
N ASP A 540 -16.31 22.91 -4.21
CA ASP A 540 -14.93 22.51 -4.00
C ASP A 540 -14.47 22.91 -2.59
N ILE A 541 -13.80 21.99 -1.90
CA ILE A 541 -13.22 22.20 -0.58
C ILE A 541 -12.19 23.33 -0.64
N LYS A 542 -11.44 23.43 -1.74
CA LYS A 542 -10.45 24.49 -1.99
C LYS A 542 -11.08 25.88 -1.87
N ASP A 543 -12.25 26.10 -2.47
CA ASP A 543 -12.94 27.39 -2.43
C ASP A 543 -13.35 27.77 -1.00
N ALA A 544 -13.85 26.79 -0.24
CA ALA A 544 -14.19 26.99 1.17
C ALA A 544 -12.95 27.38 1.99
N LEU A 545 -11.82 26.69 1.80
CA LEU A 545 -10.59 26.94 2.55
C LEU A 545 -9.99 28.32 2.20
N LEU A 546 -9.95 28.71 0.92
CA LEU A 546 -9.38 29.99 0.50
C LEU A 546 -10.08 31.18 1.15
N SER A 547 -11.41 31.12 1.34
CA SER A 547 -12.20 32.19 1.97
C SER A 547 -12.34 32.08 3.51
N SER A 548 -11.80 31.03 4.12
CA SER A 548 -11.99 30.77 5.55
C SER A 548 -11.05 31.56 6.43
N LYS A 549 -11.60 32.31 7.39
CA LYS A 549 -10.84 32.95 8.46
C LYS A 549 -10.47 31.95 9.55
N VAL A 550 -11.37 31.01 9.85
CA VAL A 550 -11.15 29.92 10.82
C VAL A 550 -11.45 28.59 10.17
N VAL A 551 -10.54 27.63 10.32
CA VAL A 551 -10.72 26.24 9.89
C VAL A 551 -10.64 25.34 11.10
N ILE A 552 -11.73 24.64 11.40
CA ILE A 552 -11.81 23.60 12.42
C ILE A 552 -11.66 22.26 11.71
N SER A 553 -10.61 21.53 12.08
CA SER A 553 -10.33 20.20 11.56
C SER A 553 -9.64 19.36 12.63
N ASP A 554 -9.29 18.13 12.28
CA ASP A 554 -8.50 17.24 13.14
C ASP A 554 -7.09 17.09 12.57
N TYR A 555 -6.61 15.88 12.37
CA TYR A 555 -5.28 15.58 11.81
C TYR A 555 -5.34 15.48 10.28
N SER A 556 -5.87 16.51 9.62
CA SER A 556 -5.95 16.57 8.16
C SER A 556 -4.82 17.39 7.53
N SER A 557 -4.33 16.98 6.36
CA SER A 557 -3.36 17.76 5.57
C SER A 557 -3.92 19.11 5.10
N ILE A 558 -5.24 19.28 5.04
CA ILE A 558 -5.89 20.56 4.68
C ILE A 558 -5.55 21.70 5.64
N THR A 559 -5.20 21.38 6.89
CA THR A 559 -4.84 22.36 7.91
C THR A 559 -3.58 23.12 7.54
N PHE A 560 -2.62 22.47 6.89
CA PHE A 560 -1.40 23.11 6.41
C PHE A 560 -1.69 24.12 5.31
N TYR A 561 -2.58 23.78 4.37
CA TYR A 561 -3.02 24.70 3.32
C TYR A 561 -3.80 25.89 3.88
N ALA A 562 -4.75 25.65 4.78
CA ALA A 562 -5.53 26.70 5.43
C ALA A 562 -4.62 27.67 6.21
N PHE A 563 -3.70 27.14 7.00
CA PHE A 563 -2.75 27.96 7.76
C PHE A 563 -1.81 28.74 6.84
N ALA A 564 -1.29 28.10 5.78
CA ALA A 564 -0.52 28.79 4.73
C ALA A 564 -1.33 29.90 4.05
N GLY A 565 -2.65 29.77 4.00
CA GLY A 565 -3.55 30.80 3.49
C GLY A 565 -3.90 31.91 4.49
N GLY A 566 -3.39 31.89 5.71
CA GLY A 566 -3.69 32.90 6.73
C GLY A 566 -4.94 32.59 7.57
N SER A 567 -5.52 31.39 7.46
CA SER A 567 -6.60 30.96 8.35
C SER A 567 -6.07 30.61 9.74
N ASN A 568 -6.80 30.95 10.79
CA ASN A 568 -6.60 30.31 12.09
C ASN A 568 -7.07 28.86 12.04
N VAL A 569 -6.25 27.95 12.55
CA VAL A 569 -6.57 26.52 12.60
C VAL A 569 -6.92 26.13 14.04
N ILE A 570 -8.03 25.42 14.19
CA ILE A 570 -8.44 24.76 15.43
C ILE A 570 -8.39 23.26 15.19
N PHE A 571 -7.53 22.58 15.95
CA PHE A 571 -7.39 21.15 16.00
C PHE A 571 -8.39 20.56 17.00
N TYR A 572 -9.54 20.11 16.51
CA TYR A 572 -10.55 19.43 17.31
C TYR A 572 -10.21 17.95 17.47
N TRP A 573 -9.53 17.62 18.56
CA TRP A 573 -8.89 16.32 18.82
C TRP A 573 -9.60 15.48 19.88
N GLU A 574 -10.93 15.63 19.99
CA GLU A 574 -11.73 14.89 20.98
C GLU A 574 -11.58 13.36 20.86
N ASP A 575 -11.47 12.82 19.64
CA ASP A 575 -11.35 11.38 19.40
C ASP A 575 -9.95 10.91 18.99
N LYS A 576 -8.92 11.79 19.06
CA LYS A 576 -7.59 11.49 18.51
C LYS A 576 -6.98 10.22 19.11
N ALA A 577 -7.11 10.03 20.42
CA ALA A 577 -6.56 8.84 21.10
C ALA A 577 -7.21 7.54 20.60
N LEU A 578 -8.54 7.52 20.46
CA LEU A 578 -9.26 6.37 19.89
C LEU A 578 -8.82 6.12 18.46
N ALA A 579 -8.72 7.18 17.65
CA ALA A 579 -8.39 7.01 16.25
C ALA A 579 -6.95 6.53 16.01
N GLU A 580 -5.99 6.94 16.84
CA GLU A 580 -4.62 6.40 16.78
C GLU A 580 -4.56 4.91 17.13
N VAL A 581 -5.42 4.45 18.06
CA VAL A 581 -5.60 3.02 18.36
C VAL A 581 -6.17 2.27 17.16
N GLU A 582 -7.24 2.78 16.56
CA GLU A 582 -7.93 2.17 15.41
C GLU A 582 -7.06 2.16 14.15
N TYR A 583 -6.27 3.21 13.92
CA TYR A 583 -5.29 3.23 12.82
C TYR A 583 -4.05 2.38 13.10
N GLY A 584 -3.81 2.01 14.37
CA GLY A 584 -2.68 1.19 14.80
C GLY A 584 -1.36 1.96 14.94
N ALA A 585 -1.41 3.30 14.90
CA ALA A 585 -0.23 4.16 14.92
C ALA A 585 -0.55 5.56 15.46
N PRO A 586 0.38 6.18 16.21
CA PRO A 586 0.32 7.60 16.49
C PRO A 586 0.35 8.43 15.20
N ASN A 587 -0.40 9.53 15.17
CA ASN A 587 -0.30 10.54 14.12
C ASN A 587 1.08 11.20 14.13
N ILE A 588 1.47 11.84 13.02
CA ILE A 588 2.70 12.61 12.98
C ILE A 588 2.49 13.94 13.69
N LEU A 589 1.35 14.59 13.44
CA LEU A 589 0.97 15.81 14.14
C LEU A 589 0.60 15.51 15.59
N GLN A 590 1.43 16.02 16.50
CA GLN A 590 1.29 15.89 17.96
C GLN A 590 1.28 17.27 18.62
N LYS A 591 0.98 17.34 19.93
CA LYS A 591 0.83 18.61 20.67
C LYS A 591 2.07 19.51 20.55
N GLU A 592 3.25 18.90 20.49
CA GLU A 592 4.55 19.56 20.50
C GLU A 592 4.86 20.29 19.18
N ILE A 593 4.23 19.87 18.09
CA ILE A 593 4.43 20.42 16.73
C ILE A 593 3.14 21.00 16.14
N ALA A 594 2.06 21.08 16.92
CA ALA A 594 0.82 21.70 16.48
C ALA A 594 1.01 23.20 16.23
N PHE A 595 0.38 23.69 15.16
CA PHE A 595 0.42 25.08 14.70
C PHE A 595 -0.98 25.73 14.75
N GLY A 596 -1.80 25.34 15.71
CA GLY A 596 -3.17 25.78 15.86
C GLY A 596 -3.67 25.41 17.25
N SER A 597 -4.75 26.05 17.68
CA SER A 597 -5.32 25.79 19.01
C SER A 597 -5.85 24.37 19.07
N ILE A 598 -5.59 23.66 20.18
CA ILE A 598 -6.04 22.28 20.36
C ILE A 598 -7.26 22.28 21.29
N VAL A 599 -8.36 21.71 20.80
CA VAL A 599 -9.60 21.54 21.56
C VAL A 599 -9.88 20.05 21.70
N GLU A 600 -9.80 19.53 22.92
CA GLU A 600 -10.01 18.10 23.21
C GLU A 600 -11.45 17.81 23.69
N LYS A 601 -12.26 18.84 23.94
CA LYS A 601 -13.64 18.71 24.44
C LYS A 601 -14.57 19.65 23.69
N PHE A 602 -15.70 19.14 23.21
CA PHE A 602 -16.67 19.94 22.46
C PHE A 602 -17.09 21.26 23.15
N LYS A 603 -17.27 21.23 24.49
CA LYS A 603 -17.71 22.40 25.27
C LYS A 603 -16.78 23.62 25.15
N ASP A 604 -15.50 23.40 24.86
CA ASP A 604 -14.48 24.46 24.80
C ASP A 604 -14.34 25.00 23.36
N LEU A 605 -14.99 24.36 22.37
CA LEU A 605 -14.86 24.69 20.95
C LEU A 605 -15.42 26.07 20.62
N HIS A 606 -16.56 26.45 21.22
CA HIS A 606 -17.19 27.74 20.93
C HIS A 606 -16.29 28.93 21.27
N SER A 607 -15.76 28.96 22.50
CA SER A 607 -14.87 30.02 22.97
C SER A 607 -13.62 30.13 22.09
N GLU A 608 -13.07 28.99 21.67
CA GLU A 608 -11.89 28.99 20.81
C GLU A 608 -12.19 29.51 19.40
N ILE A 609 -13.35 29.17 18.83
CA ILE A 609 -13.78 29.73 17.53
C ILE A 609 -13.95 31.24 17.62
N VAL A 610 -14.59 31.75 18.67
CA VAL A 610 -14.76 33.20 18.87
C VAL A 610 -13.41 33.89 19.00
N TYR A 611 -12.48 33.32 19.77
CA TYR A 611 -11.13 33.84 19.91
C TYR A 611 -10.38 33.84 18.56
N SER A 612 -10.31 32.70 17.89
CA SER A 612 -9.62 32.53 16.60
C SER A 612 -10.23 33.36 15.47
N TYR A 613 -11.52 33.66 15.50
CA TYR A 613 -12.15 34.50 14.47
C TYR A 613 -11.80 35.99 14.63
N ASN A 614 -11.60 36.45 15.87
CA ASN A 614 -11.37 37.86 16.17
C ASN A 614 -9.89 38.23 16.24
N ASN A 615 -8.99 37.26 16.28
CA ASN A 615 -7.54 37.47 16.40
C ASN A 615 -6.80 36.97 15.15
N PRO A 616 -5.64 37.55 14.81
CA PRO A 616 -4.76 36.99 13.78
C PRO A 616 -4.12 35.68 14.27
N GLN A 617 -3.40 34.99 13.36
CA GLN A 617 -2.55 33.86 13.73
C GLN A 617 -1.54 34.26 14.80
N SER A 618 -1.42 33.44 15.84
CA SER A 618 -0.48 33.71 16.93
C SER A 618 0.97 33.53 16.46
N LEU A 619 1.89 34.33 16.97
CA LEU A 619 3.31 34.22 16.67
C LEU A 619 3.87 32.82 17.01
N PHE A 620 3.35 32.21 18.08
CA PHE A 620 3.71 30.85 18.47
C PHE A 620 3.29 29.83 17.40
N HIS A 621 2.04 29.88 16.94
CA HIS A 621 1.55 28.96 15.91
C HIS A 621 2.28 29.17 14.58
N THR A 622 2.55 30.41 14.19
CA THR A 622 3.34 30.72 12.98
C THR A 622 4.75 30.16 13.09
N ALA A 623 5.42 30.31 14.24
CA ALA A 623 6.76 29.75 14.45
C ALA A 623 6.76 28.21 14.42
N GLN A 624 5.69 27.56 14.92
CA GLN A 624 5.54 26.11 14.85
C GLN A 624 5.29 25.65 13.41
N PHE A 625 4.42 26.34 12.68
CA PHE A 625 4.14 26.06 11.27
C PHE A 625 5.40 26.14 10.41
N SER A 626 6.24 27.17 10.61
CA SER A 626 7.49 27.35 9.86
C SER A 626 8.55 26.27 10.11
N LYS A 627 8.43 25.48 11.19
CA LYS A 627 9.29 24.30 11.41
C LYS A 627 8.86 23.11 10.54
N LEU A 628 7.60 23.08 10.13
CA LEU A 628 7.02 21.99 9.34
C LEU A 628 6.94 22.33 7.86
N MET A 629 6.70 23.59 7.52
CA MET A 629 6.49 24.07 6.15
C MET A 629 7.52 25.13 5.81
N GLU A 630 8.38 24.86 4.81
CA GLU A 630 9.49 25.75 4.41
C GLU A 630 9.18 26.47 3.09
N CYS A 631 8.58 25.77 2.13
CA CYS A 631 8.28 26.32 0.80
C CYS A 631 6.91 27.00 0.79
N THR A 632 6.85 28.23 1.30
CA THR A 632 5.64 29.07 1.43
C THR A 632 5.77 30.43 0.73
N SER A 633 6.73 30.58 -0.19
CA SER A 633 7.03 31.83 -0.89
C SER A 633 6.09 32.16 -2.07
N GLY A 634 5.20 31.24 -2.44
CA GLY A 634 4.29 31.42 -3.59
C GLY A 634 4.91 31.14 -4.96
N HIS A 635 6.10 30.54 -5.01
CA HIS A 635 6.81 30.19 -6.25
C HIS A 635 7.02 28.67 -6.40
N ASN A 636 6.23 27.86 -5.68
CA ASN A 636 6.42 26.41 -5.61
C ASN A 636 6.17 25.72 -6.96
N THR A 637 5.23 26.24 -7.75
CA THR A 637 4.90 25.72 -9.09
C THR A 637 6.10 25.86 -10.03
N GLU A 638 6.71 27.06 -10.05
CA GLU A 638 7.90 27.36 -10.85
C GLU A 638 9.11 26.54 -10.36
N ASN A 639 9.40 26.57 -9.06
CA ASN A 639 10.49 25.79 -8.47
C ASN A 639 10.38 24.29 -8.78
N THR A 640 9.17 23.74 -8.70
CA THR A 640 8.89 22.33 -9.01
C THR A 640 9.08 22.05 -10.49
N TYR A 641 8.58 22.93 -11.36
CA TYR A 641 8.75 22.81 -12.81
C TYR A 641 10.22 22.81 -13.19
N ASP A 642 10.98 23.80 -12.71
CA ASP A 642 12.41 23.95 -13.00
C ASP A 642 13.22 22.75 -12.49
N TYR A 643 12.92 22.27 -11.28
CA TYR A 643 13.55 21.06 -10.74
C TYR A 643 13.29 19.85 -11.65
N ILE A 644 12.05 19.64 -12.07
CA ILE A 644 11.70 18.50 -12.92
C ILE A 644 12.40 18.61 -14.28
N GLN A 645 12.32 19.76 -14.95
CA GLN A 645 12.94 19.92 -16.27
C GLN A 645 14.47 19.80 -16.20
N ASN A 646 15.11 20.58 -15.32
CA ASN A 646 16.57 20.74 -15.31
C ASN A 646 17.31 19.63 -14.55
N ILE A 647 16.64 18.91 -13.65
CA ILE A 647 17.28 17.87 -12.84
C ILE A 647 16.74 16.48 -13.21
N ILE A 648 15.43 16.31 -13.34
CA ILE A 648 14.86 14.96 -13.59
C ILE A 648 14.85 14.61 -15.08
N LEU A 649 14.51 15.57 -15.94
CA LEU A 649 14.35 15.34 -17.38
C LEU A 649 15.64 15.62 -18.18
N GLU A 650 16.47 16.58 -17.77
CA GLU A 650 17.73 16.93 -18.46
C GLU A 650 18.91 15.99 -18.19
N ASN A 651 18.92 15.19 -17.12
CA ASN A 651 19.96 14.19 -16.82
C ASN A 651 20.04 13.02 -17.85
N GLN A 652 19.56 13.22 -19.08
CA GLN A 652 19.59 12.30 -20.20
C GLN A 652 20.84 12.43 -21.11
N HIS A 653 21.86 13.21 -20.72
CA HIS A 653 23.11 13.33 -21.48
C HIS A 653 24.36 13.15 -20.60
N ASN A 654 24.50 11.98 -19.97
CA ASN A 654 25.83 11.49 -19.61
C ASN A 654 26.01 10.05 -20.12
N PRO A 655 26.59 9.85 -21.33
CA PRO A 655 26.84 8.51 -21.89
C PRO A 655 27.80 7.65 -21.06
N LEU A 656 28.38 8.20 -20.00
CA LEU A 656 29.42 7.56 -19.18
C LEU A 656 28.88 6.64 -18.07
N GLU A 657 27.56 6.61 -17.80
CA GLU A 657 27.01 5.71 -16.76
C GLU A 657 26.47 4.37 -17.31
N GLU A 658 26.10 4.28 -18.60
CA GLU A 658 25.60 3.02 -19.20
C GLU A 658 26.69 1.94 -19.37
N GLU A 659 27.98 2.30 -19.43
CA GLU A 659 29.07 1.31 -19.49
C GLU A 659 29.38 0.65 -18.12
N SER A 660 28.92 1.25 -17.01
CA SER A 660 29.18 0.72 -15.66
C SER A 660 28.17 -0.33 -15.19
N GLU A 661 26.93 -0.31 -15.71
CA GLU A 661 25.91 -1.31 -15.35
C GLU A 661 26.00 -2.58 -16.20
N PHE A 662 26.51 -2.50 -17.45
CA PHE A 662 26.68 -3.68 -18.29
C PHE A 662 27.88 -4.56 -17.88
N THR A 663 28.92 -4.00 -17.27
CA THR A 663 30.10 -4.77 -16.83
C THR A 663 29.92 -5.52 -15.49
N ILE A 664 28.90 -5.19 -14.69
CA ILE A 664 28.67 -5.86 -13.40
C ILE A 664 27.77 -7.10 -13.56
N SER A 665 26.95 -7.18 -14.61
CA SER A 665 26.04 -8.33 -14.80
C SER A 665 26.71 -9.59 -15.38
N GLU A 666 27.83 -9.46 -16.08
CA GLU A 666 28.52 -10.61 -16.70
C GLU A 666 29.54 -11.31 -15.78
N LYS A 667 29.99 -10.71 -14.68
CA LYS A 667 30.96 -11.33 -13.76
C LYS A 667 30.39 -12.25 -12.68
N GLN A 668 29.07 -12.54 -12.68
CA GLN A 668 28.46 -13.48 -11.73
C GLN A 668 27.86 -14.76 -12.34
N SER A 669 28.12 -15.07 -13.62
CA SER A 669 27.67 -16.33 -14.24
C SER A 669 28.76 -17.34 -14.59
N SER A 670 30.03 -17.06 -14.31
CA SER A 670 31.15 -17.97 -14.60
C SER A 670 32.12 -18.11 -13.43
N ALA A 671 31.76 -18.92 -12.43
CA ALA A 671 32.70 -19.65 -11.59
C ALA A 671 31.94 -20.73 -10.80
N SER A 672 32.11 -21.99 -11.24
CA SER A 672 31.98 -23.28 -10.53
C SER A 672 30.77 -23.50 -9.61
#